data_AF-R4W8K3-F1
#
_entry.id   AF-R4W8K3-F1
#
_cell.length_a   1.000
_cell.length_b   1.000
_cell.length_c   1.000
_cell.angle_alpha   90.00
_cell.angle_beta   90.00
_cell.angle_gamma   90.00
#
_symmetry.space_group_name_H-M   'P 1'
#
loop_
_entity.id
_entity.type
_entity.pdbx_description
1 polymer ?
#
loop_
_entity_poly.entity_id
_entity_poly.type
_entity_poly.pdbx_seq_one_letter_code
_entity_poly.pdbx_strand_id
1 'polypeptide(L)'
;MNHERRRFLQIGGAAAVAAIAGCTGDSNDGDDSGNGTNSVDGSAGGGTTDGDSGFGSGDGAEFDFGGWLADTDNYDGTTVDERGASSVTIQVGAEANGGAFGFAPPAVWVDPGTDVVWEWTGDGGSHNVVAESGAEFRSGDPTGDAGTTFSQRFDDTGIVTYYCNPHRDMGMKGAVVVGEPEEGAGENGASAYGFQAASMDAYWYSLYNMSTNIAMSGNGVPFPLNDQMEELQDQRMPAMLEAADVDRPPIANPNLSLAAFTEGDPHFTQEPVLEDDTGRPDASTLGWDKSQSSGVVSPSSVAWTHLKGVTWAKNFQAHFDVLPTEMAPKFRAQLLSTLAQVGINAAILVGGSRENGALTHGDSWEFLSQYRPSAGEIVDDSRRPHHHAAMVWFLSDMTSLAQNGWFGYENPRPLLPKAEGADAVFDPPVGIQEITDGVAATTMDLFTPAEIVEQESTRSVGLMLAAIGYYGPQAGGEAQRNAAAQYANDLASVIEDTLTDDGRVENGAANQAATQGIVAQGLLWASQLDGVDHADTADRVVDFLIEELWDENAGTFASGTDDATYTITARDAGDLTGGLNAADVLLERSDVQETFARFFDQTFNRGELQRAERPPSRDESAEHTLPLPPAAGGEFGQAAVYNGAVEYDPAADEWTVTDDRFYTEEALYLANQDIWVGNWAGDFYQGRGVPGESDSPP
;
A
#
# COMPACT_ATOMS: atom_id res chain seq x y z
N MET A 1 38.06 14.26 14.18
CA MET A 1 37.59 15.48 14.87
C MET A 1 37.03 15.08 16.24
N ASN A 2 37.04 15.99 17.22
CA ASN A 2 37.06 15.73 18.67
C ASN A 2 35.96 14.82 19.27
N HIS A 3 36.38 13.86 20.11
CA HIS A 3 35.58 12.95 20.96
C HIS A 3 34.90 13.58 22.20
N GLU A 4 34.71 14.91 22.28
CA GLU A 4 34.32 15.58 23.54
C GLU A 4 32.92 16.24 23.54
N ARG A 5 31.98 15.80 22.70
CA ARG A 5 30.59 16.33 22.71
C ARG A 5 29.51 15.26 22.74
N ARG A 6 29.63 14.25 23.60
CA ARG A 6 28.50 13.38 23.96
C ARG A 6 28.51 13.16 25.47
N ARG A 7 27.81 14.04 26.17
CA ARG A 7 27.55 13.90 27.60
C ARG A 7 26.12 14.34 27.88
N PHE A 8 25.16 13.65 27.28
CA PHE A 8 23.77 13.71 27.73
C PHE A 8 22.96 12.51 27.21
N LEU A 9 22.74 11.55 28.10
CA LEU A 9 21.53 10.74 28.33
C LEU A 9 21.96 9.54 29.17
N GLN A 10 22.08 9.77 30.48
CA GLN A 10 22.27 8.67 31.43
C GLN A 10 20.98 7.84 31.45
N ILE A 11 21.00 6.69 30.77
CA ILE A 11 20.02 5.63 30.95
C ILE A 11 20.22 5.08 32.37
N GLY A 12 19.39 5.54 33.31
CA GLY A 12 19.24 4.90 34.60
C GLY A 12 18.52 3.57 34.41
N GLY A 13 19.28 2.47 34.36
CA GLY A 13 18.74 1.13 34.45
C GLY A 13 18.24 0.78 35.86
N ALA A 14 17.21 -0.08 35.90
CA ALA A 14 16.59 -0.84 37.02
C ALA A 14 15.15 -0.37 37.32
N ALA A 15 14.15 -1.22 37.59
CA ALA A 15 13.97 -2.67 37.55
C ALA A 15 12.50 -2.97 37.98
N ALA A 16 12.02 -4.17 37.63
CA ALA A 16 11.00 -4.96 38.33
C ALA A 16 9.53 -4.48 38.35
N VAL A 17 8.72 -5.12 37.49
CA VAL A 17 7.26 -5.23 37.66
C VAL A 17 6.99 -6.06 38.93
N ALA A 18 6.42 -5.41 39.94
CA ALA A 18 5.83 -6.07 41.11
C ALA A 18 4.31 -5.91 41.07
N ALA A 19 3.61 -7.05 41.08
CA ALA A 19 2.17 -7.16 41.07
C ALA A 19 1.50 -6.45 42.26
N ILE A 20 0.32 -5.86 42.03
CA ILE A 20 -0.61 -5.47 43.09
C ILE A 20 -1.99 -6.07 42.81
N ALA A 21 -2.45 -6.88 43.76
CA ALA A 21 -3.81 -7.37 43.87
C ALA A 21 -4.55 -6.63 45.01
N GLY A 22 -5.84 -6.35 44.80
CA GLY A 22 -6.86 -6.02 45.81
C GLY A 22 -6.82 -4.58 46.35
N CYS A 23 -7.92 -3.92 46.77
CA CYS A 23 -9.31 -4.29 46.99
C CYS A 23 -10.12 -2.99 47.30
N THR A 24 -11.34 -2.90 46.78
CA THR A 24 -12.60 -2.38 47.39
C THR A 24 -12.69 -1.01 48.12
N GLY A 25 -13.78 -0.30 47.80
CA GLY A 25 -14.50 0.69 48.64
C GLY A 25 -14.41 2.12 48.09
N ASP A 26 -15.43 2.99 48.09
CA ASP A 26 -16.80 2.95 48.61
C ASP A 26 -17.57 4.14 47.98
N SER A 27 -18.89 4.02 48.06
CA SER A 27 -20.06 4.81 47.69
C SER A 27 -20.04 6.33 47.91
N ASN A 28 -20.81 7.05 47.07
CA ASN A 28 -21.78 8.16 47.32
C ASN A 28 -21.82 9.11 46.10
N ASP A 29 -22.89 9.76 45.67
CA ASP A 29 -24.33 9.82 45.95
C ASP A 29 -24.91 10.78 44.88
N GLY A 30 -26.19 10.68 44.53
CA GLY A 30 -26.95 11.84 44.02
C GLY A 30 -27.83 11.64 42.79
N ASP A 31 -29.11 11.38 43.07
CA ASP A 31 -30.31 11.52 42.23
C ASP A 31 -30.31 12.65 41.18
N ASP A 32 -30.92 12.43 40.02
CA ASP A 32 -32.25 13.01 39.74
C ASP A 32 -32.97 12.29 38.58
N SER A 33 -34.27 12.16 38.78
CA SER A 33 -35.26 11.42 38.01
C SER A 33 -36.01 12.32 37.01
N GLY A 34 -36.34 11.77 35.83
CA GLY A 34 -37.12 12.51 34.83
C GLY A 34 -37.77 11.61 33.77
N ASN A 35 -38.74 10.80 34.18
CA ASN A 35 -39.64 10.06 33.31
C ASN A 35 -40.58 11.01 32.54
N GLY A 36 -40.77 10.79 31.24
CA GLY A 36 -41.68 11.55 30.40
C GLY A 36 -42.06 10.83 29.11
N THR A 37 -42.90 9.79 29.24
CA THR A 37 -43.64 9.17 28.12
C THR A 37 -44.63 10.15 27.50
N ASN A 38 -44.73 10.21 26.16
CA ASN A 38 -46.03 10.30 25.49
C ASN A 38 -45.95 9.93 24.00
N SER A 39 -46.66 8.86 23.64
CA SER A 39 -47.09 8.56 22.27
C SER A 39 -48.31 9.39 21.90
N VAL A 40 -48.42 9.85 20.65
CA VAL A 40 -49.72 10.08 19.98
C VAL A 40 -49.59 9.71 18.50
N ASP A 41 -50.56 8.90 18.09
CA ASP A 41 -50.91 8.33 16.77
C ASP A 41 -51.70 9.34 15.89
N GLY A 42 -51.74 9.13 14.57
CA GLY A 42 -52.91 9.52 13.77
C GLY A 42 -52.73 10.16 12.38
N SER A 43 -52.72 9.31 11.35
CA SER A 43 -53.64 9.31 10.19
C SER A 43 -53.65 10.42 9.10
N ALA A 44 -53.23 9.99 7.89
CA ALA A 44 -53.80 10.10 6.54
C ALA A 44 -54.84 11.18 6.09
N GLY A 45 -54.65 11.62 4.83
CA GLY A 45 -55.61 12.25 3.90
C GLY A 45 -55.08 13.58 3.35
N GLY A 46 -54.90 13.87 2.05
CA GLY A 46 -55.47 13.39 0.79
C GLY A 46 -55.85 14.64 -0.03
N GLY A 47 -55.36 14.81 -1.28
CA GLY A 47 -55.79 15.91 -2.15
C GLY A 47 -54.84 16.28 -3.30
N THR A 48 -55.18 15.81 -4.50
CA THR A 48 -54.61 16.05 -5.85
C THR A 48 -54.88 17.46 -6.42
N THR A 49 -53.97 18.00 -7.26
CA THR A 49 -54.27 18.54 -8.62
C THR A 49 -53.00 18.90 -9.41
N ASP A 50 -52.78 18.17 -10.51
CA ASP A 50 -52.26 18.46 -11.86
C ASP A 50 -51.34 19.66 -12.16
N GLY A 51 -50.23 19.33 -12.83
CA GLY A 51 -49.41 20.18 -13.68
C GLY A 51 -48.68 19.34 -14.73
N ASP A 52 -49.39 19.04 -15.82
CA ASP A 52 -48.92 18.35 -17.04
C ASP A 52 -47.84 19.16 -17.78
N SER A 53 -46.67 18.56 -17.99
CA SER A 53 -45.75 18.88 -19.07
C SER A 53 -45.03 17.60 -19.49
N GLY A 54 -45.53 16.99 -20.57
CA GLY A 54 -45.10 15.70 -21.07
C GLY A 54 -43.64 15.64 -21.54
N PHE A 55 -43.00 14.54 -21.17
CA PHE A 55 -41.91 13.92 -21.90
C PHE A 55 -42.38 12.51 -22.29
N GLY A 56 -42.21 12.16 -23.56
CA GLY A 56 -42.72 10.92 -24.12
C GLY A 56 -42.02 9.71 -23.49
N SER A 57 -42.81 8.73 -23.07
CA SER A 57 -42.32 7.38 -22.77
C SER A 57 -41.73 6.78 -24.04
N GLY A 58 -40.40 6.73 -24.12
CA GLY A 58 -39.70 5.85 -25.03
C GLY A 58 -39.72 4.43 -24.46
N ASP A 59 -39.99 3.44 -25.32
CA ASP A 59 -39.85 2.02 -24.99
C ASP A 59 -38.39 1.75 -24.59
N GLY A 60 -38.10 1.65 -23.29
CA GLY A 60 -36.77 1.29 -22.80
C GLY A 60 -36.49 -0.20 -23.08
N ALA A 61 -35.29 -0.49 -23.56
CA ALA A 61 -34.82 -1.87 -23.72
C ALA A 61 -34.31 -2.41 -22.39
N GLU A 62 -34.61 -3.67 -22.10
CA GLU A 62 -34.12 -4.37 -20.91
C GLU A 62 -32.77 -5.01 -21.27
N PHE A 63 -31.71 -4.57 -20.58
CA PHE A 63 -30.38 -5.15 -20.67
C PHE A 63 -29.99 -5.68 -19.29
N ASP A 64 -29.28 -6.79 -19.24
CA ASP A 64 -28.73 -7.32 -18.00
C ASP A 64 -27.33 -6.71 -17.76
N PHE A 65 -27.18 -6.05 -16.61
CA PHE A 65 -25.92 -5.46 -16.16
C PHE A 65 -25.26 -6.27 -15.03
N GLY A 66 -25.64 -7.53 -14.83
CA GLY A 66 -25.05 -8.40 -13.80
C GLY A 66 -25.31 -7.91 -12.38
N GLY A 67 -26.41 -7.18 -12.16
CA GLY A 67 -26.72 -6.55 -10.87
C GLY A 67 -25.95 -5.26 -10.57
N TRP A 68 -25.14 -4.74 -11.51
CA TRP A 68 -24.34 -3.52 -11.32
C TRP A 68 -25.16 -2.31 -10.81
N LEU A 69 -26.36 -2.12 -11.34
CA LEU A 69 -27.27 -1.01 -10.99
C LEU A 69 -28.31 -1.39 -9.91
N ALA A 70 -28.13 -2.53 -9.22
CA ALA A 70 -29.13 -3.03 -8.26
C ALA A 70 -29.29 -2.13 -7.02
N ASP A 71 -28.26 -1.36 -6.68
CA ASP A 71 -28.22 -0.37 -5.59
C ASP A 71 -28.33 1.08 -6.09
N THR A 72 -28.70 1.30 -7.37
CA THR A 72 -28.90 2.63 -7.95
C THR A 72 -30.38 3.02 -7.91
N ASP A 73 -30.77 3.88 -6.97
CA ASP A 73 -32.18 4.19 -6.65
C ASP A 73 -33.01 4.72 -7.83
N ASN A 74 -32.38 5.44 -8.78
CA ASN A 74 -33.08 6.02 -9.93
C ASN A 74 -33.09 5.12 -11.16
N TYR A 75 -32.53 3.91 -11.08
CA TYR A 75 -32.62 2.91 -12.14
C TYR A 75 -33.88 2.05 -11.94
N ASP A 76 -34.75 2.03 -12.95
CA ASP A 76 -36.06 1.34 -12.89
C ASP A 76 -36.07 0.00 -13.64
N GLY A 77 -34.90 -0.50 -14.02
CA GLY A 77 -34.74 -1.69 -14.85
C GLY A 77 -34.78 -1.43 -16.36
N THR A 78 -34.93 -0.18 -16.80
CA THR A 78 -34.99 0.16 -18.23
C THR A 78 -33.77 0.96 -18.69
N THR A 79 -33.30 0.67 -19.91
CA THR A 79 -32.23 1.42 -20.56
C THR A 79 -32.84 2.38 -21.58
N VAL A 80 -32.46 3.67 -21.50
CA VAL A 80 -33.00 4.70 -22.39
C VAL A 80 -32.40 4.53 -23.79
N ASP A 81 -33.26 4.28 -24.78
CA ASP A 81 -32.84 4.14 -26.19
C ASP A 81 -32.52 5.51 -26.82
N GLU A 82 -31.24 5.77 -27.03
CA GLU A 82 -30.67 6.98 -27.63
C GLU A 82 -29.96 6.69 -28.97
N ARG A 83 -30.23 5.53 -29.57
CA ARG A 83 -29.69 5.19 -30.90
C ARG A 83 -30.20 6.17 -31.95
N GLY A 84 -29.35 6.44 -32.93
CA GLY A 84 -29.53 7.49 -33.94
C GLY A 84 -29.12 8.88 -33.49
N ALA A 85 -28.78 9.09 -32.21
CA ALA A 85 -28.18 10.34 -31.74
C ALA A 85 -26.66 10.34 -31.96
N SER A 86 -26.12 11.45 -32.49
CA SER A 86 -24.67 11.63 -32.60
C SER A 86 -24.01 11.99 -31.27
N SER A 87 -24.79 12.47 -30.29
CA SER A 87 -24.34 12.75 -28.94
C SER A 87 -25.50 12.65 -27.94
N VAL A 88 -25.21 12.19 -26.74
CA VAL A 88 -26.16 11.97 -25.64
C VAL A 88 -25.64 12.66 -24.38
N THR A 89 -26.51 13.29 -23.61
CA THR A 89 -26.12 13.96 -22.36
C THR A 89 -26.61 13.20 -21.14
N ILE A 90 -25.72 12.97 -20.18
CA ILE A 90 -26.00 12.36 -18.87
C ILE A 90 -25.70 13.39 -17.80
N GLN A 91 -26.68 13.69 -16.94
CA GLN A 91 -26.48 14.60 -15.81
C GLN A 91 -25.67 13.92 -14.70
N VAL A 92 -24.73 14.65 -14.12
CA VAL A 92 -23.92 14.25 -12.97
C VAL A 92 -24.38 15.08 -11.76
N GLY A 93 -24.80 14.40 -10.70
CA GLY A 93 -25.43 15.04 -9.53
C GLY A 93 -26.96 15.14 -9.67
N ALA A 94 -27.58 14.12 -10.25
CA ALA A 94 -29.03 13.99 -10.30
C ALA A 94 -29.59 13.41 -9.00
N GLU A 95 -30.89 13.65 -8.73
CA GLU A 95 -31.56 13.11 -7.55
C GLU A 95 -31.62 11.57 -7.61
N ALA A 96 -30.85 10.90 -6.74
CA ALA A 96 -30.82 9.46 -6.49
C ALA A 96 -30.06 9.17 -5.18
N ASN A 97 -30.26 7.98 -4.60
CA ASN A 97 -29.47 7.47 -3.48
C ASN A 97 -29.53 8.37 -2.24
N GLY A 98 -30.74 8.87 -1.95
CA GLY A 98 -30.99 9.76 -0.81
C GLY A 98 -30.50 11.21 -0.95
N GLY A 99 -30.05 11.63 -2.13
CA GLY A 99 -29.63 13.01 -2.40
C GLY A 99 -29.36 13.26 -3.89
N ALA A 100 -28.46 14.18 -4.22
CA ALA A 100 -28.03 14.43 -5.60
C ALA A 100 -26.82 13.54 -5.96
N PHE A 101 -26.97 12.22 -5.76
CA PHE A 101 -25.92 11.21 -5.93
C PHE A 101 -26.25 10.22 -7.06
N GLY A 102 -26.80 10.72 -8.17
CA GLY A 102 -27.19 9.92 -9.32
C GLY A 102 -26.63 10.41 -10.65
N PHE A 103 -26.61 9.49 -11.62
CA PHE A 103 -26.51 9.83 -13.04
C PHE A 103 -27.91 9.79 -13.68
N ALA A 104 -28.24 10.76 -14.53
CA ALA A 104 -29.54 10.79 -15.19
C ALA A 104 -29.43 11.10 -16.70
N PRO A 105 -29.84 10.19 -17.59
CA PRO A 105 -30.31 8.82 -17.29
C PRO A 105 -29.20 7.93 -16.69
N PRO A 106 -29.54 6.96 -15.83
CA PRO A 106 -28.57 6.03 -15.24
C PRO A 106 -28.09 4.96 -16.23
N ALA A 107 -28.86 4.67 -17.29
CA ALA A 107 -28.48 3.76 -18.36
C ALA A 107 -28.95 4.26 -19.73
N VAL A 108 -28.06 4.25 -20.73
CA VAL A 108 -28.36 4.65 -22.12
C VAL A 108 -27.93 3.60 -23.12
N TRP A 109 -28.63 3.52 -24.25
CA TRP A 109 -28.30 2.67 -25.39
C TRP A 109 -28.00 3.53 -26.61
N VAL A 110 -26.78 3.44 -27.15
CA VAL A 110 -26.28 4.30 -28.23
C VAL A 110 -25.71 3.50 -29.41
N ASP A 111 -25.56 4.15 -30.55
CA ASP A 111 -24.85 3.57 -31.70
C ASP A 111 -23.33 3.68 -31.52
N PRO A 112 -22.53 2.77 -32.11
CA PRO A 112 -21.09 2.95 -32.20
C PRO A 112 -20.74 4.28 -32.89
N GLY A 113 -19.84 5.03 -32.28
CA GLY A 113 -19.42 6.36 -32.69
C GLY A 113 -20.23 7.51 -32.10
N THR A 114 -21.11 7.28 -31.12
CA THR A 114 -21.82 8.31 -30.36
C THR A 114 -20.92 8.94 -29.29
N ASP A 115 -21.01 10.26 -29.12
CA ASP A 115 -20.34 11.00 -28.05
C ASP A 115 -21.27 11.11 -26.82
N VAL A 116 -20.94 10.41 -25.73
CA VAL A 116 -21.66 10.54 -24.46
C VAL A 116 -21.00 11.65 -23.64
N VAL A 117 -21.81 12.63 -23.24
CA VAL A 117 -21.40 13.83 -22.53
C VAL A 117 -22.00 13.84 -21.14
N TRP A 118 -21.16 13.80 -20.13
CA TRP A 118 -21.58 14.00 -18.75
C TRP A 118 -21.56 15.49 -18.43
N GLU A 119 -22.66 16.03 -17.88
CA GLU A 119 -22.81 17.45 -17.52
C GLU A 119 -23.19 17.60 -16.05
N TRP A 120 -22.41 18.40 -15.30
CA TRP A 120 -22.59 18.57 -13.86
C TRP A 120 -23.72 19.55 -13.57
N THR A 121 -24.66 19.11 -12.73
CA THR A 121 -25.75 19.97 -12.23
C THR A 121 -25.25 21.01 -11.23
N GLY A 122 -24.16 20.67 -10.53
CA GLY A 122 -23.63 21.40 -9.38
C GLY A 122 -24.28 21.05 -8.05
N ASP A 123 -25.16 20.04 -8.05
CA ASP A 123 -25.85 19.54 -6.86
C ASP A 123 -25.14 18.30 -6.30
N GLY A 124 -25.25 18.06 -4.98
CA GLY A 124 -24.76 16.83 -4.36
C GLY A 124 -23.27 16.78 -4.03
N GLY A 125 -22.57 17.92 -4.10
CA GLY A 125 -21.14 18.00 -3.80
C GLY A 125 -20.28 17.77 -5.03
N SER A 126 -19.11 17.15 -4.83
CA SER A 126 -18.16 16.91 -5.92
C SER A 126 -18.36 15.51 -6.51
N HIS A 127 -18.41 15.44 -7.84
CA HIS A 127 -18.64 14.20 -8.57
C HIS A 127 -17.62 14.03 -9.68
N ASN A 128 -17.36 12.78 -10.07
CA ASN A 128 -16.65 12.44 -11.30
C ASN A 128 -17.31 11.27 -12.01
N VAL A 129 -16.75 10.91 -13.16
CA VAL A 129 -17.16 9.78 -13.98
C VAL A 129 -15.93 8.93 -14.23
N VAL A 130 -15.96 7.67 -13.79
CA VAL A 130 -14.86 6.73 -13.93
C VAL A 130 -15.39 5.42 -14.48
N ALA A 131 -14.79 4.93 -15.56
CA ALA A 131 -15.14 3.64 -16.12
C ALA A 131 -14.80 2.51 -15.14
N GLU A 132 -15.72 1.58 -14.95
CA GLU A 132 -15.53 0.34 -14.18
C GLU A 132 -15.16 -0.81 -15.13
N SER A 133 -15.92 -0.97 -16.22
CA SER A 133 -15.70 -2.05 -17.18
C SER A 133 -16.09 -1.63 -18.60
N GLY A 134 -15.53 -2.32 -19.60
CA GLY A 134 -15.87 -2.17 -21.01
C GLY A 134 -15.23 -0.99 -21.74
N ALA A 135 -14.62 -0.04 -21.03
CA ALA A 135 -13.83 1.07 -21.60
C ALA A 135 -12.86 1.66 -20.55
N GLU A 136 -11.93 2.49 -21.01
CA GLU A 136 -10.99 3.21 -20.14
C GLU A 136 -11.20 4.73 -20.27
N PHE A 137 -11.79 5.34 -19.24
CA PHE A 137 -11.90 6.79 -19.16
C PHE A 137 -12.12 7.29 -17.74
N ARG A 138 -11.74 8.54 -17.50
CA ARG A 138 -12.10 9.30 -16.30
C ARG A 138 -12.26 10.77 -16.62
N SER A 139 -13.18 11.45 -15.92
CA SER A 139 -13.39 12.89 -16.08
C SER A 139 -12.37 13.77 -15.35
N GLY A 140 -11.43 13.16 -14.61
CA GLY A 140 -10.51 13.84 -13.68
C GLY A 140 -11.00 13.81 -12.23
N ASP A 141 -10.45 14.68 -11.40
CA ASP A 141 -10.82 14.82 -9.99
C ASP A 141 -12.31 15.19 -9.83
N PRO A 142 -12.98 14.73 -8.75
CA PRO A 142 -14.33 15.14 -8.44
C PRO A 142 -14.47 16.67 -8.37
N THR A 143 -15.47 17.19 -9.08
CA THR A 143 -15.81 18.62 -9.07
C THR A 143 -17.31 18.82 -8.85
N GLY A 144 -17.67 19.93 -8.23
CA GLY A 144 -19.06 20.35 -8.01
C GLY A 144 -19.47 21.55 -8.87
N ASP A 145 -18.64 21.98 -9.83
CA ASP A 145 -18.91 23.16 -10.63
C ASP A 145 -19.99 22.88 -11.69
N ALA A 146 -21.15 23.52 -11.53
CA ALA A 146 -22.25 23.44 -12.49
C ALA A 146 -21.81 23.85 -13.90
N GLY A 147 -22.22 23.07 -14.91
CA GLY A 147 -21.86 23.29 -16.32
C GLY A 147 -20.48 22.76 -16.72
N THR A 148 -19.76 22.08 -15.81
CA THR A 148 -18.63 21.24 -16.19
C THR A 148 -19.11 20.12 -17.11
N THR A 149 -18.31 19.78 -18.12
CA THR A 149 -18.63 18.68 -19.03
C THR A 149 -17.43 17.76 -19.26
N PHE A 150 -17.71 16.47 -19.39
CA PHE A 150 -16.77 15.45 -19.81
C PHE A 150 -17.38 14.65 -20.97
N SER A 151 -16.62 14.35 -22.01
CA SER A 151 -17.13 13.66 -23.20
C SER A 151 -16.28 12.45 -23.52
N GLN A 152 -16.93 11.30 -23.68
CA GLN A 152 -16.30 10.07 -24.17
C GLN A 152 -17.00 9.61 -25.45
N ARG A 153 -16.19 9.27 -26.45
CA ARG A 153 -16.68 8.64 -27.68
C ARG A 153 -16.61 7.12 -27.54
N PHE A 154 -17.68 6.44 -27.91
CA PHE A 154 -17.75 4.98 -27.85
C PHE A 154 -17.79 4.38 -29.25
N ASP A 155 -16.65 3.93 -29.77
CA ASP A 155 -16.56 3.38 -31.14
C ASP A 155 -16.76 1.85 -31.19
N ASP A 156 -16.54 1.13 -30.08
CA ASP A 156 -16.64 -0.33 -30.00
C ASP A 156 -17.98 -0.78 -29.39
N THR A 157 -18.55 -1.87 -29.94
CA THR A 157 -19.80 -2.47 -29.44
C THR A 157 -19.56 -3.19 -28.12
N GLY A 158 -20.44 -3.00 -27.14
CA GLY A 158 -20.30 -3.61 -25.81
C GLY A 158 -21.15 -2.92 -24.74
N ILE A 159 -21.02 -3.40 -23.50
CA ILE A 159 -21.59 -2.75 -22.32
C ILE A 159 -20.43 -2.09 -21.56
N VAL A 160 -20.61 -0.83 -21.21
CA VAL A 160 -19.67 -0.05 -20.42
C VAL A 160 -20.35 0.33 -19.12
N THR A 161 -19.75 -0.03 -17.99
CA THR A 161 -20.21 0.41 -16.67
C THR A 161 -19.28 1.49 -16.12
N TYR A 162 -19.82 2.42 -15.36
CA TYR A 162 -19.06 3.52 -14.76
C TYR A 162 -19.68 3.98 -13.44
N TYR A 163 -18.92 4.72 -12.64
CA TYR A 163 -19.34 5.20 -11.34
C TYR A 163 -18.76 6.58 -11.00
N CYS A 164 -19.21 7.15 -9.89
CA CYS A 164 -18.63 8.33 -9.27
C CYS A 164 -17.78 7.91 -8.05
N ASN A 165 -16.49 8.25 -8.03
CA ASN A 165 -15.53 7.82 -7.01
C ASN A 165 -16.02 8.02 -5.56
N PRO A 166 -16.39 9.24 -5.12
CA PRO A 166 -16.79 9.47 -3.73
C PRO A 166 -18.13 8.81 -3.36
N HIS A 167 -18.94 8.39 -4.33
CA HIS A 167 -20.32 7.94 -4.10
C HIS A 167 -20.61 6.54 -4.67
N ARG A 168 -19.59 5.75 -5.00
CA ARG A 168 -19.72 4.40 -5.57
C ARG A 168 -20.53 3.49 -4.64
N ASP A 169 -20.16 3.45 -3.37
CA ASP A 169 -20.80 2.62 -2.33
C ASP A 169 -22.20 3.12 -1.95
N MET A 170 -22.54 4.36 -2.35
CA MET A 170 -23.89 4.90 -2.24
C MET A 170 -24.76 4.55 -3.44
N GLY A 171 -24.23 3.85 -4.45
CA GLY A 171 -24.99 3.45 -5.64
C GLY A 171 -24.95 4.48 -6.79
N MET A 172 -24.04 5.47 -6.75
CA MET A 172 -23.85 6.41 -7.86
C MET A 172 -23.10 5.74 -9.03
N LYS A 173 -23.84 4.92 -9.78
CA LYS A 173 -23.38 4.06 -10.86
C LYS A 173 -24.20 4.31 -12.12
N GLY A 174 -23.62 4.05 -13.28
CA GLY A 174 -24.30 4.14 -14.56
C GLY A 174 -23.78 3.15 -15.60
N ALA A 175 -24.47 3.07 -16.73
CA ALA A 175 -24.13 2.19 -17.83
C ALA A 175 -24.38 2.81 -19.22
N VAL A 176 -23.53 2.47 -20.18
CA VAL A 176 -23.71 2.77 -21.61
C VAL A 176 -23.69 1.45 -22.37
N VAL A 177 -24.76 1.15 -23.08
CA VAL A 177 -24.83 0.05 -24.05
C VAL A 177 -24.51 0.61 -25.43
N VAL A 178 -23.56 0.02 -26.13
CA VAL A 178 -23.09 0.49 -27.45
C VAL A 178 -23.36 -0.58 -28.51
N GLY A 179 -24.12 -0.24 -29.55
CA GLY A 179 -24.47 -1.16 -30.64
C GLY A 179 -25.44 -2.26 -30.22
N GLU A 180 -25.44 -3.40 -30.90
CA GLU A 180 -26.24 -4.57 -30.50
C GLU A 180 -25.31 -5.58 -29.82
N PRO A 181 -25.09 -5.52 -28.49
CA PRO A 181 -24.35 -6.57 -27.81
C PRO A 181 -25.12 -7.88 -27.96
N GLU A 182 -24.44 -9.00 -28.25
CA GLU A 182 -25.11 -10.28 -28.50
C GLU A 182 -26.00 -10.67 -27.31
N GLU A 183 -27.24 -11.16 -27.56
CA GLU A 183 -28.11 -11.73 -26.52
C GLU A 183 -27.37 -12.91 -25.85
N GLY A 184 -26.89 -12.70 -24.62
CA GLY A 184 -25.98 -13.60 -23.92
C GLY A 184 -24.61 -13.00 -23.57
N ALA A 185 -24.33 -11.76 -23.98
CA ALA A 185 -23.20 -10.96 -23.50
C ALA A 185 -23.35 -10.54 -22.01
N GLY A 186 -24.50 -10.83 -21.38
CA GLY A 186 -24.67 -10.82 -19.93
C GLY A 186 -24.40 -12.17 -19.25
N GLU A 187 -24.12 -13.24 -20.01
CA GLU A 187 -23.84 -14.59 -19.47
C GLU A 187 -22.39 -15.07 -19.74
N ASN A 188 -21.48 -14.20 -20.17
CA ASN A 188 -20.05 -14.44 -20.06
C ASN A 188 -19.30 -13.14 -19.79
N GLY A 189 -18.80 -13.03 -18.56
CA GLY A 189 -17.80 -12.04 -18.19
C GLY A 189 -17.98 -11.51 -16.77
N ALA A 190 -17.78 -12.35 -15.75
CA ALA A 190 -16.89 -11.85 -14.71
C ALA A 190 -15.66 -11.37 -15.49
N SER A 191 -15.40 -10.05 -15.50
CA SER A 191 -14.24 -9.52 -16.22
C SER A 191 -13.08 -10.43 -15.86
N ALA A 192 -12.47 -11.08 -16.86
CA ALA A 192 -11.29 -11.90 -16.59
C ALA A 192 -10.36 -11.07 -15.71
N TYR A 193 -9.91 -11.65 -14.60
CA TYR A 193 -9.12 -10.93 -13.61
C TYR A 193 -7.90 -10.30 -14.33
N GLY A 194 -7.98 -9.00 -14.55
CA GLY A 194 -7.10 -8.26 -15.43
C GLY A 194 -6.19 -7.30 -14.66
N PHE A 195 -5.30 -6.63 -15.38
CA PHE A 195 -4.30 -5.75 -14.76
C PHE A 195 -4.89 -4.67 -13.83
N GLN A 196 -6.04 -4.12 -14.19
CA GLN A 196 -6.73 -3.13 -13.33
C GLN A 196 -7.24 -3.76 -12.02
N ALA A 197 -7.81 -4.97 -12.06
CA ALA A 197 -8.25 -5.68 -10.85
C ALA A 197 -7.04 -6.03 -9.96
N ALA A 198 -5.99 -6.58 -10.57
CA ALA A 198 -4.74 -6.92 -9.88
C ALA A 198 -4.08 -5.71 -9.21
N SER A 199 -4.03 -4.57 -9.90
CA SER A 199 -3.47 -3.33 -9.35
C SER A 199 -4.35 -2.71 -8.26
N MET A 200 -5.68 -2.85 -8.33
CA MET A 200 -6.58 -2.46 -7.24
C MET A 200 -6.38 -3.33 -6.00
N ASP A 201 -6.25 -4.64 -6.16
CA ASP A 201 -5.98 -5.56 -5.04
C ASP A 201 -4.61 -5.30 -4.44
N ALA A 202 -3.57 -5.10 -5.26
CA ALA A 202 -2.23 -4.73 -4.81
C ALA A 202 -2.26 -3.46 -3.93
N TYR A 203 -3.02 -2.44 -4.32
CA TYR A 203 -3.22 -1.23 -3.52
C TYR A 203 -3.82 -1.56 -2.14
N TRP A 204 -4.88 -2.35 -2.09
CA TRP A 204 -5.55 -2.71 -0.84
C TRP A 204 -4.71 -3.62 0.05
N TYR A 205 -4.06 -4.64 -0.50
CA TYR A 205 -3.26 -5.58 0.25
C TYR A 205 -2.02 -4.89 0.85
N SER A 206 -1.42 -3.95 0.11
CA SER A 206 -0.42 -3.03 0.64
C SER A 206 -0.94 -2.22 1.83
N LEU A 207 -2.16 -1.68 1.76
CA LEU A 207 -2.78 -0.90 2.84
C LEU A 207 -3.06 -1.77 4.08
N TYR A 208 -3.52 -3.00 3.88
CA TYR A 208 -3.86 -3.91 4.98
C TYR A 208 -2.61 -4.34 5.73
N ASN A 209 -1.55 -4.75 5.02
CA ASN A 209 -0.27 -5.10 5.62
C ASN A 209 0.34 -3.92 6.39
N MET A 210 0.29 -2.70 5.83
CA MET A 210 0.75 -1.49 6.52
C MET A 210 -0.05 -1.20 7.80
N SER A 211 -1.39 -1.11 7.68
CA SER A 211 -2.25 -0.74 8.80
C SER A 211 -2.19 -1.76 9.94
N THR A 212 -2.15 -3.06 9.60
CA THR A 212 -2.04 -4.12 10.60
C THR A 212 -0.71 -4.06 11.33
N ASN A 213 0.40 -3.93 10.60
CA ASN A 213 1.74 -3.92 11.20
C ASN A 213 2.01 -2.67 12.05
N ILE A 214 1.64 -1.48 11.55
CA ILE A 214 1.97 -0.21 12.21
C ILE A 214 1.04 0.10 13.41
N ALA A 215 -0.25 -0.24 13.32
CA ALA A 215 -1.24 0.32 14.24
C ALA A 215 -2.25 -0.67 14.85
N MET A 216 -2.33 -1.93 14.40
CA MET A 216 -3.37 -2.87 14.89
C MET A 216 -2.80 -4.05 15.67
N SER A 217 -1.82 -4.75 15.12
CA SER A 217 -1.33 -6.04 15.66
C SER A 217 -0.65 -5.94 17.02
N GLY A 218 0.01 -4.82 17.30
CA GLY A 218 0.93 -4.71 18.43
C GLY A 218 2.18 -5.59 18.31
N ASN A 219 2.48 -6.12 17.11
CA ASN A 219 3.65 -6.97 16.82
C ASN A 219 4.96 -6.17 16.71
N GLY A 220 5.33 -5.46 17.77
CA GLY A 220 6.54 -4.68 17.79
C GLY A 220 6.79 -3.95 19.09
N VAL A 221 7.83 -3.13 19.10
CA VAL A 221 8.13 -2.23 20.21
C VAL A 221 7.04 -1.15 20.27
N PRO A 222 6.34 -0.99 21.40
CA PRO A 222 5.21 -0.07 21.49
C PRO A 222 5.68 1.38 21.45
N PHE A 223 4.88 2.24 20.82
CA PHE A 223 4.97 3.69 20.92
C PHE A 223 3.71 4.22 21.63
N PRO A 224 3.85 4.96 22.75
CA PRO A 224 5.09 5.41 23.39
C PRO A 224 5.74 4.30 24.24
N LEU A 225 7.07 4.33 24.38
CA LEU A 225 7.83 3.35 25.17
C LEU A 225 8.21 3.86 26.58
N ASN A 226 8.17 5.18 26.78
CA ASN A 226 8.58 5.85 28.01
C ASN A 226 7.84 7.19 28.18
N ASP A 227 7.91 7.76 29.38
CA ASP A 227 7.23 9.01 29.76
C ASP A 227 7.54 10.19 28.82
N GLN A 228 8.75 10.26 28.26
CA GLN A 228 9.11 11.32 27.31
C GLN A 228 8.39 11.14 25.97
N MET A 229 8.31 9.91 25.46
CA MET A 229 7.55 9.61 24.24
C MET A 229 6.05 9.81 24.47
N GLU A 230 5.56 9.50 25.66
CA GLU A 230 4.16 9.76 26.07
C GLU A 230 3.88 11.26 26.06
N GLU A 231 4.74 12.08 26.68
CA GLU A 231 4.61 13.55 26.65
C GLU A 231 4.65 14.11 25.22
N LEU A 232 5.52 13.56 24.35
CA LEU A 232 5.56 13.93 22.94
C LEU A 232 4.27 13.55 22.23
N GLN A 233 3.74 12.34 22.45
CA GLN A 233 2.50 11.91 21.84
C GLN A 233 1.31 12.77 22.29
N ASP A 234 1.22 13.07 23.60
CA ASP A 234 0.19 13.91 24.20
C ASP A 234 0.16 15.32 23.63
N GLN A 235 1.32 15.85 23.23
CA GLN A 235 1.42 17.15 22.58
C GLN A 235 1.13 17.08 21.08
N ARG A 236 1.62 16.04 20.40
CA ARG A 236 1.56 15.95 18.94
C ARG A 236 0.22 15.46 18.41
N MET A 237 -0.39 14.48 19.06
CA MET A 237 -1.61 13.85 18.55
C MET A 237 -2.78 14.85 18.43
N PRO A 238 -3.07 15.71 19.43
CA PRO A 238 -4.11 16.72 19.29
C PRO A 238 -3.79 17.76 18.20
N ALA A 239 -2.52 18.15 18.07
CA ALA A 239 -2.10 19.10 17.04
C ALA A 239 -2.23 18.52 15.61
N MET A 240 -1.97 17.22 15.44
CA MET A 240 -2.18 16.52 14.17
C MET A 240 -3.66 16.47 13.80
N LEU A 241 -4.53 16.15 14.76
CA LEU A 241 -5.98 16.14 14.58
C LEU A 241 -6.50 17.53 14.18
N GLU A 242 -6.08 18.58 14.89
CA GLU A 242 -6.43 19.97 14.57
C GLU A 242 -5.94 20.37 13.17
N ALA A 243 -4.68 20.06 12.82
CA ALA A 243 -4.14 20.36 11.51
C ALA A 243 -4.82 19.58 10.38
N ALA A 244 -5.34 18.39 10.67
CA ALA A 244 -6.01 17.53 9.72
C ALA A 244 -7.52 17.76 9.60
N ASP A 245 -8.08 18.71 10.37
CA ASP A 245 -9.52 19.00 10.45
C ASP A 245 -10.36 17.74 10.73
N VAL A 246 -9.87 16.89 11.64
CA VAL A 246 -10.57 15.67 12.07
C VAL A 246 -10.62 15.60 13.59
N ASP A 247 -11.77 15.21 14.14
CA ASP A 247 -11.98 15.17 15.59
C ASP A 247 -11.33 13.98 16.29
N ARG A 248 -10.97 12.94 15.52
CA ARG A 248 -10.52 11.65 16.07
C ARG A 248 -9.66 10.85 15.09
N PRO A 249 -8.72 10.01 15.58
CA PRO A 249 -7.91 9.15 14.71
C PRO A 249 -8.76 8.13 13.91
N PRO A 250 -8.29 7.59 12.79
CA PRO A 250 -9.05 6.61 12.01
C PRO A 250 -9.08 5.20 12.62
N ILE A 251 -8.30 4.93 13.68
CA ILE A 251 -8.26 3.66 14.42
C ILE A 251 -8.48 3.98 15.90
N ALA A 252 -9.39 3.28 16.57
CA ALA A 252 -9.57 3.38 18.00
C ALA A 252 -8.48 2.58 18.74
N ASN A 253 -7.97 3.14 19.84
CA ASN A 253 -6.94 2.54 20.71
C ASN A 253 -5.75 1.92 19.94
N PRO A 254 -5.09 2.67 19.03
CA PRO A 254 -4.10 2.11 18.12
C PRO A 254 -2.91 1.49 18.88
N ASN A 255 -2.52 0.29 18.48
CA ASN A 255 -1.31 -0.40 18.95
C ASN A 255 -0.10 0.06 18.14
N LEU A 256 0.28 1.34 18.27
CA LEU A 256 1.36 1.93 17.48
C LEU A 256 2.71 1.25 17.77
N SER A 257 3.46 0.93 16.70
CA SER A 257 4.82 0.40 16.81
C SER A 257 5.88 1.37 16.30
N LEU A 258 6.97 1.54 17.07
CA LEU A 258 8.17 2.26 16.62
C LEU A 258 9.16 1.38 15.85
N ALA A 259 9.14 0.07 16.10
CA ALA A 259 9.96 -0.91 15.42
C ALA A 259 9.25 -2.27 15.48
N ALA A 260 8.83 -2.76 14.31
CA ALA A 260 8.15 -4.03 14.20
C ALA A 260 9.11 -5.20 14.50
N PHE A 261 8.60 -6.22 15.18
CA PHE A 261 9.35 -7.45 15.39
C PHE A 261 9.56 -8.19 14.07
N THR A 262 10.58 -9.04 13.99
CA THR A 262 10.92 -9.76 12.75
C THR A 262 9.82 -10.74 12.31
N GLU A 263 9.08 -11.31 13.27
CA GLU A 263 8.00 -12.26 13.00
C GLU A 263 6.85 -12.14 14.01
N GLY A 264 5.66 -12.58 13.64
CA GLY A 264 4.48 -12.66 14.50
C GLY A 264 3.51 -13.77 14.09
N ASP A 265 2.57 -14.06 15.01
CA ASP A 265 1.40 -14.88 14.73
C ASP A 265 0.19 -13.98 14.46
N PRO A 266 -0.37 -13.96 13.24
CA PRO A 266 -1.43 -13.03 12.86
C PRO A 266 -2.84 -13.45 13.29
N HIS A 267 -2.98 -14.50 14.10
CA HIS A 267 -4.24 -14.87 14.74
C HIS A 267 -4.69 -13.83 15.78
N PHE A 268 -5.99 -13.49 15.77
CA PHE A 268 -6.56 -12.63 16.79
C PHE A 268 -6.70 -13.37 18.12
N THR A 269 -6.42 -12.69 19.22
CA THR A 269 -6.54 -13.27 20.57
C THR A 269 -7.95 -13.16 21.17
N GLN A 270 -8.86 -12.48 20.47
CA GLN A 270 -10.25 -12.25 20.84
C GLN A 270 -11.07 -11.83 19.61
N GLU A 271 -12.39 -11.75 19.73
CA GLU A 271 -13.28 -11.33 18.64
C GLU A 271 -12.90 -9.93 18.12
N PRO A 272 -12.56 -9.79 16.83
CA PRO A 272 -12.06 -8.53 16.28
C PRO A 272 -13.19 -7.54 16.00
N VAL A 273 -13.00 -6.29 16.40
CA VAL A 273 -13.85 -5.16 16.04
C VAL A 273 -13.19 -4.41 14.88
N LEU A 274 -13.59 -4.76 13.66
CA LEU A 274 -13.10 -4.15 12.42
C LEU A 274 -13.88 -2.88 12.04
N GLU A 275 -15.13 -2.81 12.49
CA GLU A 275 -16.01 -1.65 12.39
C GLU A 275 -17.06 -1.75 13.51
N ASP A 276 -17.37 -0.63 14.15
CA ASP A 276 -18.41 -0.50 15.17
C ASP A 276 -19.32 0.70 14.84
N ASP A 277 -20.19 1.11 15.78
CA ASP A 277 -21.04 2.30 15.61
C ASP A 277 -20.23 3.60 15.34
N THR A 278 -18.90 3.58 15.55
CA THR A 278 -18.00 4.69 15.24
C THR A 278 -17.41 4.64 13.83
N GLY A 279 -17.64 3.56 13.06
CA GLY A 279 -17.15 3.37 11.69
C GLY A 279 -15.63 3.12 11.61
N ARG A 280 -15.00 2.67 12.69
CA ARG A 280 -13.53 2.51 12.77
C ARG A 280 -13.14 1.21 13.48
N PRO A 281 -12.02 0.58 13.12
CA PRO A 281 -11.51 -0.58 13.84
C PRO A 281 -11.00 -0.19 15.24
N ASP A 282 -11.20 -1.08 16.21
CA ASP A 282 -10.62 -0.97 17.56
C ASP A 282 -9.43 -1.91 17.71
N ALA A 283 -8.22 -1.35 17.62
CA ALA A 283 -6.98 -2.10 17.67
C ALA A 283 -6.77 -2.85 19.00
N SER A 284 -7.45 -2.45 20.10
CA SER A 284 -7.40 -3.22 21.35
C SER A 284 -7.92 -4.66 21.21
N THR A 285 -8.72 -4.91 20.17
CA THR A 285 -9.27 -6.23 19.83
C THR A 285 -8.49 -6.95 18.71
N LEU A 286 -7.56 -6.27 18.05
CA LEU A 286 -6.82 -6.76 16.88
C LEU A 286 -5.39 -7.20 17.23
N GLY A 287 -5.07 -7.23 18.51
CA GLY A 287 -3.75 -7.61 19.01
C GLY A 287 -3.42 -9.08 18.73
N TRP A 288 -2.16 -9.33 18.43
CA TRP A 288 -1.59 -10.67 18.28
C TRP A 288 -1.02 -11.17 19.61
N ASP A 289 -0.88 -12.50 19.75
CA ASP A 289 -0.20 -13.06 20.92
C ASP A 289 1.31 -12.77 20.86
N LYS A 290 1.75 -11.81 21.67
CA LYS A 290 3.17 -11.44 21.80
C LYS A 290 4.06 -12.60 22.24
N SER A 291 3.52 -13.66 22.85
CA SER A 291 4.28 -14.87 23.19
C SER A 291 4.72 -15.65 21.95
N GLN A 292 4.01 -15.45 20.83
CA GLN A 292 4.28 -16.03 19.52
C GLN A 292 5.01 -15.05 18.58
N SER A 293 5.43 -13.88 19.05
CA SER A 293 6.28 -12.94 18.32
C SER A 293 7.76 -13.18 18.64
N SER A 294 8.69 -12.85 17.74
CA SER A 294 10.14 -13.03 18.03
C SER A 294 10.61 -12.20 19.22
N GLY A 295 10.01 -11.01 19.41
CA GLY A 295 10.52 -9.98 20.33
C GLY A 295 11.88 -9.42 19.89
N VAL A 296 12.26 -9.63 18.63
CA VAL A 296 13.53 -9.21 18.03
C VAL A 296 13.22 -8.24 16.89
N VAL A 297 14.03 -7.20 16.74
CA VAL A 297 13.98 -6.24 15.62
C VAL A 297 15.24 -6.37 14.77
N SER A 298 15.14 -6.06 13.49
CA SER A 298 16.25 -6.03 12.54
C SER A 298 16.26 -4.74 11.73
N PRO A 299 17.38 -4.37 11.07
CA PRO A 299 17.40 -3.22 10.17
C PRO A 299 16.33 -3.32 9.08
N SER A 300 16.14 -4.51 8.49
CA SER A 300 15.08 -4.73 7.50
C SER A 300 13.67 -4.59 8.06
N SER A 301 13.38 -5.14 9.25
CA SER A 301 12.03 -5.03 9.82
C SER A 301 11.65 -3.59 10.13
N VAL A 302 12.63 -2.76 10.51
CA VAL A 302 12.47 -1.31 10.69
C VAL A 302 12.34 -0.60 9.35
N ALA A 303 13.26 -0.87 8.41
CA ALA A 303 13.34 -0.19 7.13
C ALA A 303 12.07 -0.39 6.29
N TRP A 304 11.65 -1.63 6.06
CA TRP A 304 10.49 -1.91 5.19
C TRP A 304 9.19 -1.42 5.81
N THR A 305 9.05 -1.51 7.14
CA THR A 305 7.89 -0.97 7.87
C THR A 305 7.76 0.54 7.67
N HIS A 306 8.85 1.28 7.85
CA HIS A 306 8.79 2.74 7.80
C HIS A 306 8.86 3.29 6.37
N LEU A 307 9.58 2.63 5.45
CA LEU A 307 9.46 2.92 4.02
C LEU A 307 8.00 2.83 3.59
N LYS A 308 7.32 1.74 3.96
CA LYS A 308 5.89 1.55 3.68
C LYS A 308 5.03 2.69 4.25
N GLY A 309 5.30 3.10 5.49
CA GLY A 309 4.62 4.25 6.09
C GLY A 309 4.82 5.55 5.29
N VAL A 310 6.04 5.83 4.83
CA VAL A 310 6.39 7.05 4.09
C VAL A 310 5.80 7.05 2.70
N THR A 311 5.86 5.92 1.99
CA THR A 311 5.23 5.74 0.67
C THR A 311 3.72 5.96 0.77
N TRP A 312 3.07 5.44 1.81
CA TRP A 312 1.65 5.75 2.04
C TRP A 312 1.39 7.20 2.42
N ALA A 313 2.28 7.84 3.18
CA ALA A 313 2.14 9.27 3.49
C ALA A 313 2.18 10.13 2.21
N LYS A 314 3.09 9.82 1.28
CA LYS A 314 3.13 10.40 -0.07
C LYS A 314 1.84 10.15 -0.82
N ASN A 315 1.38 8.89 -0.85
CA ASN A 315 0.16 8.51 -1.56
C ASN A 315 -1.08 9.23 -1.00
N PHE A 316 -1.26 9.29 0.32
CA PHE A 316 -2.38 10.01 0.93
C PHE A 316 -2.36 11.48 0.55
N GLN A 317 -1.18 12.12 0.54
CA GLN A 317 -1.06 13.52 0.15
C GLN A 317 -1.46 13.78 -1.29
N ALA A 318 -1.04 12.92 -2.22
CA ALA A 318 -1.43 13.03 -3.62
C ALA A 318 -2.95 12.97 -3.82
N HIS A 319 -3.68 12.44 -2.84
CA HIS A 319 -5.12 12.24 -2.91
C HIS A 319 -5.88 12.93 -1.77
N PHE A 320 -5.33 13.97 -1.12
CA PHE A 320 -6.02 14.66 -0.01
C PHE A 320 -7.39 15.23 -0.43
N ASP A 321 -7.51 15.71 -1.65
CA ASP A 321 -8.72 16.36 -2.14
C ASP A 321 -9.79 15.37 -2.63
N VAL A 322 -9.43 14.09 -2.79
CA VAL A 322 -10.30 13.05 -3.38
C VAL A 322 -10.62 11.89 -2.42
N LEU A 323 -9.77 11.66 -1.42
CA LEU A 323 -10.01 10.61 -0.44
C LEU A 323 -11.08 11.03 0.59
N PRO A 324 -11.96 10.11 1.02
CA PRO A 324 -12.97 10.39 2.02
C PRO A 324 -12.39 10.95 3.33
N THR A 325 -13.03 11.96 3.89
CA THR A 325 -12.59 12.61 5.14
C THR A 325 -12.51 11.65 6.32
N GLU A 326 -13.34 10.60 6.32
CA GLU A 326 -13.41 9.53 7.31
C GLU A 326 -12.11 8.69 7.35
N MET A 327 -11.39 8.62 6.22
CA MET A 327 -10.08 7.99 6.16
C MET A 327 -9.01 8.83 6.87
N ALA A 328 -9.27 10.11 7.12
CA ALA A 328 -8.34 11.07 7.71
C ALA A 328 -6.95 11.06 7.03
N PRO A 329 -6.87 11.19 5.69
CA PRO A 329 -5.63 10.98 4.93
C PRO A 329 -4.50 11.93 5.36
N LYS A 330 -4.83 13.19 5.67
CA LYS A 330 -3.87 14.19 6.19
C LYS A 330 -3.28 13.80 7.54
N PHE A 331 -4.13 13.33 8.46
CA PHE A 331 -3.69 12.81 9.76
C PHE A 331 -2.81 11.56 9.60
N ARG A 332 -3.21 10.61 8.71
CA ARG A 332 -2.42 9.40 8.44
C ARG A 332 -1.04 9.75 7.91
N ALA A 333 -0.94 10.66 6.94
CA ALA A 333 0.33 11.10 6.40
C ALA A 333 1.25 11.66 7.49
N GLN A 334 0.73 12.56 8.35
CA GLN A 334 1.47 13.14 9.48
C GLN A 334 1.94 12.10 10.51
N LEU A 335 1.07 11.13 10.84
CA LEU A 335 1.38 10.10 11.81
C LEU A 335 2.48 9.17 11.28
N LEU A 336 2.33 8.68 10.05
CA LEU A 336 3.28 7.76 9.41
C LEU A 336 4.67 8.38 9.26
N SER A 337 4.76 9.62 8.77
CA SER A 337 6.04 10.34 8.67
C SER A 337 6.67 10.62 10.03
N THR A 338 5.87 10.77 11.08
CA THR A 338 6.36 10.96 12.46
C THR A 338 6.91 9.66 13.02
N LEU A 339 6.19 8.55 12.86
CA LEU A 339 6.64 7.23 13.30
C LEU A 339 7.94 6.82 12.61
N ALA A 340 8.11 7.12 11.32
CA ALA A 340 9.36 6.89 10.60
C ALA A 340 10.55 7.63 11.24
N GLN A 341 10.38 8.90 11.61
CA GLN A 341 11.43 9.67 12.31
C GLN A 341 11.72 9.13 13.71
N VAL A 342 10.70 8.71 14.46
CA VAL A 342 10.87 8.04 15.76
C VAL A 342 11.64 6.72 15.59
N GLY A 343 11.29 5.94 14.56
CA GLY A 343 11.95 4.70 14.20
C GLY A 343 13.43 4.90 13.89
N ILE A 344 13.77 5.90 13.07
CA ILE A 344 15.16 6.29 12.78
C ILE A 344 15.90 6.67 14.07
N ASN A 345 15.29 7.52 14.90
CA ASN A 345 15.93 7.96 16.14
C ASN A 345 16.21 6.77 17.08
N ALA A 346 15.27 5.84 17.22
CA ALA A 346 15.45 4.64 18.04
C ALA A 346 16.49 3.67 17.43
N ALA A 347 16.36 3.35 16.15
CA ALA A 347 17.22 2.36 15.49
C ALA A 347 18.67 2.85 15.33
N ILE A 348 18.86 4.13 15.01
CA ILE A 348 20.15 4.66 14.55
C ILE A 348 20.83 5.56 15.59
N LEU A 349 20.09 6.38 16.33
CA LEU A 349 20.68 7.48 17.11
C LEU A 349 20.74 7.23 18.63
N VAL A 350 19.65 6.77 19.26
CA VAL A 350 19.51 6.82 20.74
C VAL A 350 18.94 5.54 21.39
N GLY A 351 18.56 4.50 20.63
CA GLY A 351 17.82 3.35 21.18
C GLY A 351 18.62 2.17 21.72
N GLY A 352 19.95 2.19 21.70
CA GLY A 352 20.83 1.08 22.05
C GLY A 352 21.33 1.10 23.50
N SER A 353 21.70 -0.07 24.02
CA SER A 353 22.26 -0.24 25.37
C SER A 353 23.67 0.34 25.57
N ARG A 354 24.26 0.94 24.52
CA ARG A 354 25.64 1.46 24.49
C ARG A 354 25.72 2.98 24.25
N GLU A 355 24.64 3.72 24.52
CA GLU A 355 24.55 5.18 24.27
C GLU A 355 24.60 5.55 22.76
N ASN A 356 24.23 4.60 21.89
CA ASN A 356 24.12 4.72 20.43
C ASN A 356 22.76 4.18 19.93
N GLY A 357 22.54 4.05 18.62
CA GLY A 357 21.33 3.41 18.06
C GLY A 357 21.17 1.94 18.45
N ALA A 358 19.93 1.46 18.52
CA ALA A 358 19.62 0.06 18.87
C ALA A 358 20.24 -0.95 17.89
N LEU A 359 20.40 -0.55 16.63
CA LEU A 359 20.87 -1.41 15.54
C LEU A 359 22.22 -0.97 14.98
N THR A 360 22.89 0.05 15.54
CA THR A 360 24.19 0.53 15.03
C THR A 360 25.37 0.00 15.84
N HIS A 361 26.48 -0.25 15.17
CA HIS A 361 27.72 -0.65 15.81
C HIS A 361 28.52 0.56 16.32
N GLY A 362 28.43 0.86 17.62
CA GLY A 362 29.10 2.01 18.22
C GLY A 362 28.64 3.32 17.58
N ASP A 363 29.57 4.20 17.23
CA ASP A 363 29.28 5.49 16.57
C ASP A 363 29.32 5.40 15.03
N SER A 364 29.38 4.19 14.46
CA SER A 364 29.40 3.96 13.01
C SER A 364 27.99 3.84 12.42
N TRP A 365 27.91 3.82 11.09
CA TRP A 365 26.67 3.51 10.34
C TRP A 365 26.55 2.02 9.97
N GLU A 366 27.40 1.16 10.54
CA GLU A 366 27.28 -0.29 10.32
C GLU A 366 26.12 -0.85 11.14
N PHE A 367 25.23 -1.61 10.49
CA PHE A 367 24.08 -2.20 11.17
C PHE A 367 24.36 -3.61 11.68
N LEU A 368 23.87 -3.88 12.90
CA LEU A 368 23.80 -5.20 13.52
C LEU A 368 22.49 -5.87 13.12
N SER A 369 22.55 -7.16 12.79
CA SER A 369 21.41 -7.86 12.19
C SER A 369 20.20 -7.98 13.11
N GLN A 370 20.41 -8.26 14.40
CA GLN A 370 19.28 -8.51 15.31
C GLN A 370 19.52 -7.98 16.72
N TYR A 371 18.49 -7.33 17.26
CA TYR A 371 18.47 -6.80 18.63
C TYR A 371 17.16 -7.17 19.33
N ARG A 372 17.24 -7.53 20.61
CA ARG A 372 16.10 -7.82 21.49
C ARG A 372 15.90 -6.66 22.47
N PRO A 373 14.93 -5.75 22.20
CA PRO A 373 14.76 -4.53 22.99
C PRO A 373 14.43 -4.78 24.47
N SER A 374 13.60 -5.79 24.75
CA SER A 374 13.16 -6.11 26.12
C SER A 374 14.30 -6.56 27.04
N ALA A 375 15.39 -7.10 26.46
CA ALA A 375 16.57 -7.57 27.18
C ALA A 375 17.77 -6.60 27.06
N GLY A 376 17.72 -5.63 26.15
CA GLY A 376 18.86 -4.78 25.81
C GLY A 376 20.02 -5.56 25.15
N GLU A 377 19.70 -6.65 24.45
CA GLU A 377 20.65 -7.68 23.99
C GLU A 377 20.79 -7.67 22.46
N ILE A 378 22.03 -7.75 21.97
CA ILE A 378 22.32 -8.02 20.55
C ILE A 378 22.22 -9.53 20.34
N VAL A 379 21.28 -9.95 19.49
CA VAL A 379 21.02 -11.36 19.18
C VAL A 379 21.92 -11.84 18.05
N ASP A 380 22.17 -10.98 17.05
CA ASP A 380 23.07 -11.23 15.94
C ASP A 380 23.81 -9.92 15.60
N ASP A 381 25.14 -9.95 15.69
CA ASP A 381 26.01 -8.80 15.41
C ASP A 381 26.64 -8.82 14.01
N SER A 382 26.25 -9.77 13.16
CA SER A 382 26.67 -9.81 11.76
C SER A 382 26.17 -8.58 10.99
N ARG A 383 26.94 -8.18 9.98
CA ARG A 383 26.55 -7.17 8.99
C ARG A 383 26.06 -7.92 7.77
N ARG A 384 24.85 -7.62 7.31
CA ARG A 384 24.23 -8.29 6.16
C ARG A 384 23.99 -7.30 5.03
N PRO A 385 24.31 -7.65 3.77
CA PRO A 385 23.99 -6.82 2.61
C PRO A 385 22.53 -6.39 2.54
N HIS A 386 21.56 -7.31 2.66
CA HIS A 386 20.13 -6.97 2.53
C HIS A 386 19.64 -5.98 3.60
N HIS A 387 20.13 -6.09 4.84
CA HIS A 387 19.83 -5.13 5.91
C HIS A 387 20.29 -3.71 5.60
N HIS A 388 21.47 -3.57 5.01
CA HIS A 388 21.99 -2.25 4.62
C HIS A 388 21.26 -1.71 3.39
N ALA A 389 20.98 -2.55 2.40
CA ALA A 389 20.18 -2.16 1.22
C ALA A 389 18.80 -1.63 1.64
N ALA A 390 18.09 -2.34 2.51
CA ALA A 390 16.78 -1.91 3.03
C ALA A 390 16.87 -0.55 3.73
N MET A 391 17.87 -0.34 4.59
CA MET A 391 18.08 0.93 5.29
C MET A 391 18.45 2.07 4.35
N VAL A 392 19.32 1.84 3.36
CA VAL A 392 19.66 2.85 2.33
C VAL A 392 18.40 3.29 1.60
N TRP A 393 17.55 2.34 1.20
CA TRP A 393 16.31 2.63 0.49
C TRP A 393 15.34 3.45 1.35
N PHE A 394 15.05 2.98 2.56
CA PHE A 394 14.19 3.69 3.51
C PHE A 394 14.67 5.12 3.79
N LEU A 395 15.97 5.28 4.08
CA LEU A 395 16.55 6.57 4.40
C LEU A 395 16.57 7.51 3.19
N SER A 396 16.70 6.97 1.98
CA SER A 396 16.60 7.76 0.74
C SER A 396 15.17 8.29 0.55
N ASP A 397 14.15 7.48 0.76
CA ASP A 397 12.75 7.93 0.69
C ASP A 397 12.44 8.98 1.77
N MET A 398 12.96 8.80 2.99
CA MET A 398 12.87 9.81 4.06
C MET A 398 13.64 11.10 3.74
N THR A 399 14.78 11.02 3.07
CA THR A 399 15.50 12.20 2.58
C THR A 399 14.66 12.92 1.54
N SER A 400 14.06 12.21 0.58
CA SER A 400 13.19 12.82 -0.45
C SER A 400 12.04 13.59 0.21
N LEU A 401 11.37 13.00 1.20
CA LEU A 401 10.34 13.63 2.01
C LEU A 401 10.84 14.92 2.69
N ALA A 402 12.01 14.85 3.33
CA ALA A 402 12.57 15.97 4.09
C ALA A 402 13.03 17.13 3.20
N GLN A 403 13.62 16.84 2.05
CA GLN A 403 14.07 17.87 1.11
C GLN A 403 12.89 18.58 0.44
N ASN A 404 11.76 17.90 0.31
CA ASN A 404 10.51 18.49 -0.16
C ASN A 404 9.65 19.11 0.95
N GLY A 405 10.26 19.46 2.09
CA GLY A 405 9.64 20.31 3.11
C GLY A 405 8.87 19.57 4.20
N TRP A 406 8.95 18.23 4.27
CA TRP A 406 8.20 17.36 5.18
C TRP A 406 6.68 17.38 4.93
N PHE A 407 6.09 16.25 4.54
CA PHE A 407 4.65 16.13 4.22
C PHE A 407 3.75 16.23 5.46
N GLY A 408 2.61 16.90 5.29
CA GLY A 408 1.58 17.02 6.32
C GLY A 408 1.92 17.89 7.54
N TYR A 409 3.13 18.42 7.67
CA TYR A 409 3.58 19.15 8.87
C TYR A 409 3.16 20.62 8.92
N GLU A 410 1.85 20.91 8.87
CA GLU A 410 1.35 22.22 9.32
C GLU A 410 1.62 22.45 10.83
N ASN A 411 1.88 21.38 11.58
CA ASN A 411 2.49 21.31 12.92
C ASN A 411 2.61 19.80 13.26
N PRO A 412 3.59 19.28 14.05
CA PRO A 412 4.71 19.91 14.74
C PRO A 412 6.05 19.79 14.01
N ARG A 413 6.96 20.75 14.28
CA ARG A 413 8.39 20.75 13.85
C ARG A 413 8.93 19.33 13.66
N PRO A 414 9.71 19.06 12.60
CA PRO A 414 10.21 17.72 12.36
C PRO A 414 11.07 17.26 13.56
N LEU A 415 11.03 15.97 13.86
CA LEU A 415 11.85 15.36 14.92
C LEU A 415 13.31 15.29 14.49
N LEU A 416 13.54 15.03 13.20
CA LEU A 416 14.86 15.04 12.58
C LEU A 416 14.99 16.25 11.65
N PRO A 417 16.11 16.99 11.68
CA PRO A 417 16.32 18.10 10.78
C PRO A 417 16.65 17.57 9.38
N LYS A 418 16.31 18.35 8.34
CA LYS A 418 16.62 17.94 6.95
C LYS A 418 18.13 17.87 6.66
N ALA A 419 18.91 18.67 7.38
CA ALA A 419 20.37 18.76 7.28
C ALA A 419 20.95 19.23 8.62
N GLU A 420 22.25 19.08 8.83
CA GLU A 420 22.93 19.53 10.05
C GLU A 420 22.65 21.02 10.32
N GLY A 421 22.21 21.32 11.55
CA GLY A 421 21.89 22.67 11.99
C GLY A 421 20.57 23.26 11.45
N ALA A 422 19.79 22.49 10.69
CA ALA A 422 18.41 22.85 10.39
C ALA A 422 17.49 22.66 11.61
N ASP A 423 16.32 23.27 11.57
CA ASP A 423 15.38 23.28 12.69
C ASP A 423 14.74 21.90 12.95
N ALA A 424 14.81 21.40 14.19
CA ALA A 424 14.16 20.17 14.62
C ALA A 424 13.96 20.10 16.14
N VAL A 425 12.98 19.33 16.61
CA VAL A 425 12.57 19.32 18.03
C VAL A 425 13.70 18.96 19.00
N PHE A 426 14.57 18.02 18.64
CA PHE A 426 15.63 17.54 19.53
C PHE A 426 17.02 18.13 19.23
N ASP A 427 17.13 19.06 18.27
CA ASP A 427 18.39 19.61 17.77
C ASP A 427 19.49 18.53 17.63
N PRO A 428 19.23 17.39 16.96
CA PRO A 428 20.23 16.34 16.85
C PRO A 428 21.45 16.85 16.07
N PRO A 429 22.65 16.30 16.34
CA PRO A 429 23.89 16.78 15.75
C PRO A 429 24.02 16.48 14.24
N VAL A 430 23.06 15.77 13.65
CA VAL A 430 23.03 15.35 12.24
C VAL A 430 21.60 15.46 11.73
N GLY A 431 21.44 15.80 10.45
CA GLY A 431 20.16 15.72 9.76
C GLY A 431 20.01 14.42 8.96
N ILE A 432 18.82 14.24 8.40
CA ILE A 432 18.51 13.05 7.60
C ILE A 432 19.43 12.92 6.39
N GLN A 433 19.81 14.03 5.73
CA GLN A 433 20.75 13.98 4.60
C GLN A 433 22.10 13.37 5.01
N GLU A 434 22.67 13.82 6.14
CA GLU A 434 23.96 13.31 6.62
C GLU A 434 23.88 11.85 7.08
N ILE A 435 22.74 11.44 7.64
CA ILE A 435 22.49 10.03 7.98
C ILE A 435 22.44 9.19 6.71
N THR A 436 21.64 9.57 5.72
CA THR A 436 21.45 8.83 4.46
C THR A 436 22.76 8.72 3.69
N ASP A 437 23.48 9.82 3.48
CA ASP A 437 24.79 9.80 2.81
C ASP A 437 25.82 8.96 3.59
N GLY A 438 25.80 9.04 4.92
CA GLY A 438 26.71 8.27 5.78
C GLY A 438 26.45 6.77 5.72
N VAL A 439 25.18 6.36 5.73
CA VAL A 439 24.75 4.96 5.61
C VAL A 439 25.06 4.43 4.21
N ALA A 440 24.77 5.18 3.15
CA ALA A 440 25.09 4.79 1.78
C ALA A 440 26.60 4.60 1.58
N ALA A 441 27.41 5.57 2.01
CA ALA A 441 28.88 5.46 1.93
C ALA A 441 29.40 4.24 2.71
N THR A 442 28.92 4.03 3.94
CA THR A 442 29.32 2.88 4.75
C THR A 442 28.91 1.56 4.12
N THR A 443 27.74 1.50 3.48
CA THR A 443 27.26 0.30 2.79
C THR A 443 28.16 -0.06 1.61
N MET A 444 28.50 0.92 0.78
CA MET A 444 29.40 0.73 -0.37
C MET A 444 30.84 0.36 0.06
N ASP A 445 31.30 0.87 1.21
CA ASP A 445 32.62 0.53 1.76
C ASP A 445 32.67 -0.86 2.42
N LEU A 446 31.56 -1.30 3.03
CA LEU A 446 31.47 -2.58 3.75
C LEU A 446 31.36 -3.79 2.82
N PHE A 447 30.67 -3.62 1.70
CA PHE A 447 30.31 -4.74 0.83
C PHE A 447 30.82 -4.48 -0.57
N THR A 448 31.87 -5.19 -0.96
CA THR A 448 32.19 -5.26 -2.40
C THR A 448 31.12 -6.10 -3.11
N PRO A 449 30.86 -5.87 -4.41
CA PRO A 449 29.90 -6.67 -5.17
C PRO A 449 30.10 -8.19 -5.07
N ALA A 450 31.36 -8.64 -5.09
CA ALA A 450 31.69 -10.07 -4.95
C ALA A 450 31.37 -10.61 -3.54
N GLU A 451 31.59 -9.81 -2.48
CA GLU A 451 31.26 -10.20 -1.11
C GLU A 451 29.75 -10.32 -0.88
N ILE A 452 28.92 -9.55 -1.60
CA ILE A 452 27.47 -9.70 -1.54
C ILE A 452 27.04 -11.08 -2.04
N VAL A 453 27.62 -11.54 -3.16
CA VAL A 453 27.34 -12.88 -3.69
C VAL A 453 27.85 -13.96 -2.75
N GLU A 454 29.05 -13.80 -2.17
CA GLU A 454 29.62 -14.77 -1.23
C GLU A 454 28.81 -14.88 0.07
N GLN A 455 28.36 -13.75 0.62
CA GLN A 455 27.60 -13.71 1.87
C GLN A 455 26.14 -14.14 1.68
N GLU A 456 25.56 -13.85 0.51
CA GLU A 456 24.15 -14.07 0.22
C GLU A 456 23.96 -14.69 -1.17
N SER A 457 23.80 -13.88 -2.22
CA SER A 457 23.53 -14.34 -3.60
C SER A 457 23.49 -13.16 -4.59
N THR A 458 23.40 -13.46 -5.88
CA THR A 458 23.12 -12.44 -6.92
C THR A 458 21.73 -11.80 -6.78
N ARG A 459 20.76 -12.48 -6.13
CA ARG A 459 19.48 -11.87 -5.74
C ARG A 459 19.71 -10.64 -4.84
N SER A 460 20.63 -10.73 -3.88
CA SER A 460 20.99 -9.60 -3.01
C SER A 460 21.77 -8.52 -3.74
N VAL A 461 22.49 -8.85 -4.81
CA VAL A 461 23.11 -7.84 -5.70
C VAL A 461 22.02 -7.04 -6.41
N GLY A 462 20.96 -7.68 -6.91
CA GLY A 462 19.78 -7.00 -7.47
C GLY A 462 19.11 -6.06 -6.46
N LEU A 463 18.91 -6.52 -5.21
CA LEU A 463 18.36 -5.67 -4.15
C LEU A 463 19.26 -4.47 -3.83
N MET A 464 20.58 -4.67 -3.78
CA MET A 464 21.55 -3.60 -3.56
C MET A 464 21.54 -2.60 -4.72
N LEU A 465 21.46 -3.06 -5.98
CA LEU A 465 21.30 -2.20 -7.15
C LEU A 465 20.05 -1.32 -7.04
N ALA A 466 18.89 -1.90 -6.69
CA ALA A 466 17.65 -1.16 -6.51
C ALA A 466 17.79 -0.08 -5.42
N ALA A 467 18.38 -0.42 -4.27
CA ALA A 467 18.61 0.54 -3.18
C ALA A 467 19.55 1.68 -3.58
N ILE A 468 20.62 1.39 -4.34
CA ILE A 468 21.58 2.41 -4.82
C ILE A 468 20.99 3.27 -5.91
N GLY A 469 20.20 2.69 -6.83
CA GLY A 469 19.41 3.41 -7.82
C GLY A 469 18.46 4.42 -7.16
N TYR A 470 17.76 3.99 -6.10
CA TYR A 470 16.88 4.87 -5.33
C TYR A 470 17.64 5.94 -4.53
N TYR A 471 18.84 5.64 -4.03
CA TYR A 471 19.68 6.60 -3.31
C TYR A 471 20.24 7.71 -4.21
N GLY A 472 20.64 7.40 -5.44
CA GLY A 472 21.39 8.35 -6.28
C GLY A 472 20.71 9.70 -6.49
N PRO A 473 19.40 9.77 -6.81
CA PRO A 473 18.67 11.05 -6.89
C PRO A 473 18.65 11.84 -5.56
N GLN A 474 18.75 11.13 -4.43
CA GLN A 474 18.68 11.68 -3.06
C GLN A 474 20.05 12.00 -2.44
N ALA A 475 21.14 11.69 -3.14
CA ALA A 475 22.48 11.93 -2.66
C ALA A 475 22.78 13.43 -2.47
N GLY A 476 23.42 13.78 -1.34
CA GLY A 476 23.60 15.17 -0.91
C GLY A 476 24.58 16.00 -1.75
N GLY A 477 25.29 15.38 -2.69
CA GLY A 477 26.28 16.05 -3.53
C GLY A 477 26.74 15.24 -4.73
N GLU A 478 27.47 15.90 -5.63
CA GLU A 478 28.00 15.27 -6.86
C GLU A 478 28.99 14.14 -6.57
N ALA A 479 29.80 14.25 -5.52
CA ALA A 479 30.73 13.19 -5.14
C ALA A 479 30.01 11.90 -4.73
N GLN A 480 28.94 12.03 -3.94
CA GLN A 480 28.09 10.93 -3.52
C GLN A 480 27.34 10.30 -4.69
N ARG A 481 26.78 11.12 -5.61
CA ARG A 481 26.16 10.63 -6.85
C ARG A 481 27.11 9.83 -7.72
N ASN A 482 28.33 10.34 -7.92
CA ASN A 482 29.35 9.65 -8.70
C ASN A 482 29.79 8.33 -8.05
N ALA A 483 29.87 8.29 -6.72
CA ALA A 483 30.17 7.05 -5.98
C ALA A 483 29.05 6.01 -6.14
N ALA A 484 27.78 6.44 -6.03
CA ALA A 484 26.63 5.57 -6.26
C ALA A 484 26.61 5.00 -7.69
N ALA A 485 26.81 5.85 -8.71
CA ALA A 485 26.85 5.42 -10.11
C ALA A 485 28.03 4.46 -10.40
N GLN A 486 29.20 4.72 -9.81
CA GLN A 486 30.33 3.81 -9.94
C GLN A 486 30.03 2.44 -9.30
N TYR A 487 29.52 2.44 -8.07
CA TYR A 487 29.20 1.22 -7.36
C TYR A 487 28.07 0.43 -8.04
N ALA A 488 27.07 1.11 -8.60
CA ALA A 488 26.03 0.49 -9.41
C ALA A 488 26.60 -0.24 -10.64
N ASN A 489 27.54 0.37 -11.37
CA ASN A 489 28.21 -0.29 -12.50
C ASN A 489 29.04 -1.50 -12.05
N ASP A 490 29.70 -1.41 -10.89
CA ASP A 490 30.48 -2.53 -10.33
C ASP A 490 29.55 -3.70 -9.90
N LEU A 491 28.37 -3.42 -9.36
CA LEU A 491 27.34 -4.42 -9.04
C LEU A 491 26.78 -5.07 -10.31
N ALA A 492 26.41 -4.26 -11.32
CA ALA A 492 25.89 -4.75 -12.58
C ALA A 492 26.90 -5.66 -13.30
N SER A 493 28.20 -5.32 -13.25
CA SER A 493 29.26 -6.16 -13.81
C SER A 493 29.28 -7.58 -13.22
N VAL A 494 29.01 -7.73 -11.92
CA VAL A 494 28.92 -9.07 -11.28
C VAL A 494 27.71 -9.85 -11.80
N ILE A 495 26.60 -9.18 -12.09
CA ILE A 495 25.42 -9.80 -12.69
C ILE A 495 25.74 -10.24 -14.11
N GLU A 496 26.36 -9.39 -14.93
CA GLU A 496 26.76 -9.72 -16.30
C GLU A 496 27.75 -10.89 -16.36
N ASP A 497 28.70 -10.95 -15.42
CA ASP A 497 29.65 -12.06 -15.29
C ASP A 497 28.98 -13.40 -14.92
N THR A 498 27.77 -13.34 -14.35
CA THR A 498 26.97 -14.51 -13.94
C THR A 498 25.75 -14.75 -14.84
N LEU A 499 25.60 -13.96 -15.91
CA LEU A 499 24.50 -14.08 -16.86
C LEU A 499 24.84 -15.12 -17.93
N THR A 500 23.95 -16.08 -18.13
CA THR A 500 24.07 -17.05 -19.21
C THR A 500 23.66 -16.45 -20.57
N ASP A 501 23.94 -17.17 -21.66
CA ASP A 501 23.59 -16.72 -23.01
C ASP A 501 22.07 -16.52 -23.19
N ASP A 502 21.25 -17.33 -22.53
CA ASP A 502 19.79 -17.30 -22.50
C ASP A 502 19.19 -16.32 -21.47
N GLY A 503 20.02 -15.58 -20.72
CA GLY A 503 19.54 -14.52 -19.81
C GLY A 503 19.26 -14.96 -18.37
N ARG A 504 19.57 -16.21 -18.01
CA ARG A 504 19.51 -16.68 -16.62
C ARG A 504 20.63 -16.08 -15.78
N VAL A 505 20.29 -15.55 -14.61
CA VAL A 505 21.26 -15.10 -13.61
C VAL A 505 21.66 -16.26 -12.71
N GLU A 506 22.94 -16.64 -12.72
CA GLU A 506 23.46 -17.70 -11.85
C GLU A 506 23.75 -17.20 -10.41
N ASN A 507 24.00 -18.14 -9.49
CA ASN A 507 24.29 -17.87 -8.06
C ASN A 507 23.19 -17.08 -7.33
N GLY A 508 21.94 -17.25 -7.79
CA GLY A 508 20.74 -16.68 -7.19
C GLY A 508 20.29 -17.37 -5.91
N ALA A 509 19.11 -16.98 -5.42
CA ALA A 509 18.44 -17.70 -4.34
C ALA A 509 17.81 -19.00 -4.85
N ALA A 510 17.18 -19.76 -3.94
CA ALA A 510 16.49 -21.01 -4.29
C ALA A 510 15.40 -20.80 -5.36
N ASN A 511 14.66 -19.69 -5.29
CA ASN A 511 13.71 -19.30 -6.30
C ASN A 511 14.41 -18.47 -7.40
N GLN A 512 14.59 -19.07 -8.58
CA GLN A 512 15.22 -18.45 -9.74
C GLN A 512 14.35 -17.32 -10.30
N ALA A 513 13.02 -17.48 -10.33
CA ALA A 513 12.13 -16.45 -10.86
C ALA A 513 12.20 -15.16 -10.03
N ALA A 514 12.20 -15.29 -8.70
CA ALA A 514 12.43 -14.18 -7.79
C ALA A 514 13.82 -13.55 -7.99
N THR A 515 14.86 -14.34 -8.27
CA THR A 515 16.20 -13.81 -8.60
C THR A 515 16.16 -12.95 -9.86
N GLN A 516 15.50 -13.42 -10.94
CA GLN A 516 15.36 -12.63 -12.16
C GLN A 516 14.61 -11.32 -11.90
N GLY A 517 13.50 -11.37 -11.17
CA GLY A 517 12.64 -10.21 -10.89
C GLY A 517 13.41 -9.06 -10.23
N ILE A 518 14.08 -9.31 -9.10
CA ILE A 518 14.81 -8.25 -8.39
C ILE A 518 16.07 -7.79 -9.13
N VAL A 519 16.70 -8.67 -9.90
CA VAL A 519 17.84 -8.28 -10.75
C VAL A 519 17.38 -7.35 -11.87
N ALA A 520 16.28 -7.67 -12.55
CA ALA A 520 15.70 -6.81 -13.57
C ALA A 520 15.33 -5.44 -13.00
N GLN A 521 14.61 -5.40 -11.87
CA GLN A 521 14.29 -4.15 -11.18
C GLN A 521 15.55 -3.36 -10.82
N GLY A 522 16.54 -4.01 -10.20
CA GLY A 522 17.78 -3.37 -9.78
C GLY A 522 18.55 -2.75 -10.95
N LEU A 523 18.71 -3.47 -12.05
CA LEU A 523 19.41 -2.98 -13.25
C LEU A 523 18.67 -1.79 -13.88
N LEU A 524 17.35 -1.86 -14.02
CA LEU A 524 16.53 -0.80 -14.62
C LEU A 524 16.52 0.47 -13.77
N TRP A 525 16.39 0.31 -12.46
CA TRP A 525 16.37 1.43 -11.51
C TRP A 525 17.74 2.08 -11.37
N ALA A 526 18.82 1.29 -11.31
CA ALA A 526 20.17 1.83 -11.31
C ALA A 526 20.51 2.58 -12.62
N SER A 527 19.92 2.17 -13.75
CA SER A 527 20.07 2.84 -15.05
C SER A 527 19.41 4.22 -15.12
N GLN A 528 18.67 4.64 -14.08
CA GLN A 528 18.19 6.01 -13.95
C GLN A 528 19.29 6.98 -13.45
N LEU A 529 20.45 6.46 -13.05
CA LEU A 529 21.59 7.27 -12.63
C LEU A 529 22.42 7.75 -13.83
N ASP A 530 22.89 8.99 -13.77
CA ASP A 530 23.81 9.53 -14.76
C ASP A 530 25.07 8.65 -14.91
N GLY A 531 25.28 8.07 -16.10
CA GLY A 531 26.44 7.23 -16.40
C GLY A 531 26.30 5.75 -16.05
N VAL A 532 25.08 5.28 -15.80
CA VAL A 532 24.74 3.86 -15.63
C VAL A 532 23.73 3.49 -16.72
N ASP A 533 23.96 2.40 -17.45
CA ASP A 533 23.05 1.93 -18.50
C ASP A 533 23.19 0.41 -18.65
N HIS A 534 22.21 -0.32 -18.13
CA HIS A 534 22.14 -1.78 -18.15
C HIS A 534 20.75 -2.27 -18.57
N ALA A 535 19.99 -1.45 -19.30
CA ALA A 535 18.64 -1.79 -19.74
C ALA A 535 18.62 -3.02 -20.67
N ASP A 536 19.58 -3.14 -21.58
CA ASP A 536 19.74 -4.31 -22.47
C ASP A 536 19.99 -5.60 -21.67
N THR A 537 20.78 -5.51 -20.59
CA THR A 537 21.03 -6.65 -19.69
C THR A 537 19.75 -7.01 -18.93
N ALA A 538 18.99 -6.02 -18.46
CA ALA A 538 17.72 -6.25 -17.78
C ALA A 538 16.67 -6.89 -18.69
N ASP A 539 16.56 -6.46 -19.95
CA ASP A 539 15.62 -7.02 -20.92
C ASP A 539 15.86 -8.53 -21.14
N ARG A 540 17.12 -8.94 -21.26
CA ARG A 540 17.49 -10.37 -21.33
C ARG A 540 17.14 -11.16 -20.07
N VAL A 541 17.25 -10.54 -18.89
CA VAL A 541 16.85 -11.16 -17.62
C VAL A 541 15.34 -11.36 -17.56
N VAL A 542 14.57 -10.38 -18.06
CA VAL A 542 13.11 -10.45 -18.18
C VAL A 542 12.69 -11.48 -19.23
N ASP A 543 13.37 -11.57 -20.36
CA ASP A 543 13.11 -12.60 -21.38
C ASP A 543 13.21 -14.00 -20.77
N PHE A 544 14.29 -14.31 -20.04
CA PHE A 544 14.39 -15.61 -19.37
C PHE A 544 13.27 -15.84 -18.33
N LEU A 545 12.88 -14.80 -17.58
CA LEU A 545 11.79 -14.90 -16.61
C LEU A 545 10.45 -15.28 -17.29
N ILE A 546 10.14 -14.65 -18.41
CA ILE A 546 8.86 -14.84 -19.11
C ILE A 546 8.89 -16.09 -20.00
N GLU A 547 10.01 -16.40 -20.66
CA GLU A 547 10.08 -17.50 -21.62
C GLU A 547 10.33 -18.86 -20.96
N GLU A 548 11.11 -18.91 -19.88
CA GLU A 548 11.59 -20.18 -19.29
C GLU A 548 11.02 -20.48 -17.91
N LEU A 549 10.53 -19.47 -17.17
CA LEU A 549 10.03 -19.65 -15.80
C LEU A 549 8.52 -19.41 -15.66
N TRP A 550 7.86 -18.83 -16.65
CA TRP A 550 6.41 -18.65 -16.64
C TRP A 550 5.70 -19.97 -16.98
N ASP A 551 4.88 -20.48 -16.05
CA ASP A 551 4.00 -21.61 -16.33
C ASP A 551 2.63 -21.11 -16.80
N GLU A 552 2.48 -21.11 -18.12
CA GLU A 552 1.27 -20.64 -18.81
C GLU A 552 0.00 -21.38 -18.38
N ASN A 553 0.07 -22.63 -17.92
CA ASN A 553 -1.14 -23.34 -17.45
C ASN A 553 -1.47 -23.00 -16.00
N ALA A 554 -0.43 -22.88 -15.17
CA ALA A 554 -0.59 -22.54 -13.76
C ALA A 554 -0.95 -21.07 -13.54
N GLY A 555 -0.59 -20.19 -14.49
CA GLY A 555 -0.70 -18.75 -14.33
C GLY A 555 0.19 -18.20 -13.21
N THR A 556 1.33 -18.85 -12.95
CA THR A 556 2.32 -18.43 -11.96
C THR A 556 3.74 -18.80 -12.43
N PHE A 557 4.75 -18.40 -11.66
CA PHE A 557 6.15 -18.68 -11.98
C PHE A 557 6.65 -19.95 -11.30
N ALA A 558 7.33 -20.80 -12.06
CA ALA A 558 8.11 -21.89 -11.51
C ALA A 558 9.28 -21.37 -10.67
N SER A 559 9.55 -21.99 -9.53
CA SER A 559 10.72 -21.66 -8.71
C SER A 559 12.04 -21.92 -9.45
N GLY A 560 12.02 -22.82 -10.43
CA GLY A 560 13.12 -23.15 -11.34
C GLY A 560 12.61 -23.99 -12.51
N THR A 561 13.39 -24.07 -13.59
CA THR A 561 12.97 -24.68 -14.88
C THR A 561 12.60 -26.17 -14.80
N ASP A 562 13.11 -26.88 -13.79
CA ASP A 562 12.91 -28.32 -13.60
C ASP A 562 12.18 -28.66 -12.30
N ASP A 563 11.65 -27.65 -11.59
CA ASP A 563 11.01 -27.86 -10.30
C ASP A 563 9.62 -28.48 -10.46
N ALA A 564 9.32 -29.46 -9.60
CA ALA A 564 8.04 -30.18 -9.62
C ALA A 564 6.96 -29.51 -8.76
N THR A 565 7.35 -28.58 -7.88
CA THR A 565 6.47 -27.72 -7.09
C THR A 565 7.04 -26.32 -7.07
N TYR A 566 6.18 -25.31 -6.97
CA TYR A 566 6.58 -23.90 -7.02
C TYR A 566 6.33 -23.28 -5.65
N THR A 567 7.37 -23.14 -4.83
CA THR A 567 7.29 -22.42 -3.56
C THR A 567 7.53 -20.93 -3.79
N ILE A 568 6.62 -20.10 -3.30
CA ILE A 568 6.67 -18.64 -3.41
C ILE A 568 6.48 -18.04 -2.01
N THR A 569 7.52 -17.41 -1.49
CA THR A 569 7.41 -16.62 -0.25
C THR A 569 6.87 -15.22 -0.54
N ALA A 570 6.45 -14.49 0.50
CA ALA A 570 6.11 -13.07 0.35
C ALA A 570 7.30 -12.27 -0.27
N ARG A 571 8.54 -12.59 0.11
CA ARG A 571 9.72 -11.95 -0.49
C ARG A 571 9.91 -12.31 -1.97
N ASP A 572 9.65 -13.56 -2.37
CA ASP A 572 9.70 -13.98 -3.77
C ASP A 572 8.66 -13.23 -4.61
N ALA A 573 7.42 -13.14 -4.13
CA ALA A 573 6.36 -12.40 -4.80
C ALA A 573 6.71 -10.91 -4.94
N GLY A 574 7.32 -10.30 -3.92
CA GLY A 574 7.76 -8.89 -4.01
C GLY A 574 8.83 -8.67 -5.09
N ASP A 575 9.76 -9.61 -5.23
CA ASP A 575 10.80 -9.53 -6.25
C ASP A 575 10.24 -9.67 -7.68
N LEU A 576 9.24 -10.54 -7.85
CA LEU A 576 8.51 -10.71 -9.11
C LEU A 576 7.67 -9.48 -9.45
N THR A 577 6.84 -8.98 -8.51
CA THR A 577 6.04 -7.77 -8.67
C THR A 577 6.89 -6.57 -9.07
N GLY A 578 8.01 -6.35 -8.36
CA GLY A 578 8.92 -5.25 -8.65
C GLY A 578 9.61 -5.35 -10.01
N GLY A 579 10.04 -6.56 -10.39
CA GLY A 579 10.64 -6.83 -11.70
C GLY A 579 9.69 -6.61 -12.87
N LEU A 580 8.47 -7.14 -12.79
CA LEU A 580 7.44 -6.97 -13.81
C LEU A 580 7.02 -5.50 -13.93
N ASN A 581 6.81 -4.81 -12.80
CA ASN A 581 6.48 -3.39 -12.79
C ASN A 581 7.60 -2.53 -13.42
N ALA A 582 8.86 -2.81 -13.11
CA ALA A 582 9.98 -2.09 -13.72
C ALA A 582 10.10 -2.37 -15.23
N ALA A 583 9.87 -3.60 -15.68
CA ALA A 583 9.88 -3.95 -17.10
C ALA A 583 8.75 -3.25 -17.87
N ASP A 584 7.53 -3.23 -17.33
CA ASP A 584 6.39 -2.52 -17.91
C ASP A 584 6.71 -1.02 -18.10
N VAL A 585 7.23 -0.37 -17.07
CA VAL A 585 7.44 1.09 -17.08
C VAL A 585 8.70 1.53 -17.82
N LEU A 586 9.82 0.82 -17.66
CA LEU A 586 11.14 1.28 -18.14
C LEU A 586 11.63 0.57 -19.40
N LEU A 587 11.07 -0.60 -19.73
CA LEU A 587 11.31 -1.29 -21.01
C LEU A 587 10.10 -1.17 -21.97
N GLU A 588 9.03 -0.49 -21.55
CA GLU A 588 7.78 -0.34 -22.31
C GLU A 588 7.14 -1.70 -22.66
N ARG A 589 7.31 -2.70 -21.79
CA ARG A 589 6.81 -4.08 -21.97
C ARG A 589 5.41 -4.26 -21.39
N SER A 590 4.41 -3.66 -22.03
CA SER A 590 3.01 -3.81 -21.56
C SER A 590 2.48 -5.25 -21.64
N ASP A 591 3.16 -6.15 -22.34
CA ASP A 591 2.88 -7.60 -22.36
C ASP A 591 2.99 -8.23 -20.96
N VAL A 592 3.83 -7.68 -20.07
CA VAL A 592 3.97 -8.24 -18.72
C VAL A 592 2.80 -7.90 -17.79
N GLN A 593 1.89 -6.99 -18.18
CA GLN A 593 0.72 -6.63 -17.39
C GLN A 593 -0.27 -7.80 -17.24
N GLU A 594 -0.49 -8.55 -18.33
CA GLU A 594 -1.32 -9.77 -18.30
C GLU A 594 -0.67 -10.85 -17.43
N THR A 595 0.65 -11.00 -17.55
CA THR A 595 1.44 -11.92 -16.72
C THR A 595 1.31 -11.57 -15.24
N PHE A 596 1.46 -10.30 -14.88
CA PHE A 596 1.27 -9.82 -13.51
C PHE A 596 -0.14 -10.11 -13.00
N ALA A 597 -1.18 -9.82 -13.78
CA ALA A 597 -2.56 -10.03 -13.36
C ALA A 597 -2.84 -11.50 -13.02
N ARG A 598 -2.40 -12.41 -13.90
CA ARG A 598 -2.57 -13.86 -13.69
C ARG A 598 -1.74 -14.37 -12.53
N PHE A 599 -0.48 -13.93 -12.43
CA PHE A 599 0.38 -14.24 -11.29
C PHE A 599 -0.26 -13.82 -9.98
N PHE A 600 -0.82 -12.62 -9.93
CA PHE A 600 -1.46 -12.06 -8.75
C PHE A 600 -2.68 -12.89 -8.37
N ASP A 601 -3.59 -13.15 -9.31
CA ASP A 601 -4.80 -13.92 -9.04
C ASP A 601 -4.50 -15.35 -8.57
N GLN A 602 -3.58 -16.04 -9.25
CA GLN A 602 -3.26 -17.43 -8.93
C GLN A 602 -2.45 -17.55 -7.63
N THR A 603 -1.52 -16.64 -7.37
CA THR A 603 -0.61 -16.75 -6.22
C THR A 603 -1.17 -16.07 -4.97
N PHE A 604 -1.74 -14.88 -5.10
CA PHE A 604 -2.23 -14.08 -3.98
C PHE A 604 -3.63 -14.49 -3.57
N ASN A 605 -4.53 -14.64 -4.54
CA ASN A 605 -5.95 -14.91 -4.28
C ASN A 605 -6.22 -16.41 -4.18
N ARG A 606 -5.97 -17.19 -5.25
CA ARG A 606 -6.18 -18.65 -5.24
C ARG A 606 -5.20 -19.37 -4.31
N GLY A 607 -3.94 -18.95 -4.32
CA GLY A 607 -2.88 -19.52 -3.50
C GLY A 607 -2.94 -19.10 -2.03
N GLU A 608 -3.78 -18.11 -1.71
CA GLU A 608 -3.90 -17.51 -0.37
C GLU A 608 -2.58 -16.92 0.15
N LEU A 609 -1.66 -16.44 -0.72
CA LEU A 609 -0.51 -15.67 -0.22
C LEU A 609 -1.01 -14.43 0.52
N GLN A 610 -2.06 -13.77 0.04
CA GLN A 610 -2.89 -12.91 0.90
C GLN A 610 -3.91 -13.81 1.60
N ARG A 611 -3.88 -13.86 2.94
CA ARG A 611 -4.71 -14.82 3.68
C ARG A 611 -6.19 -14.43 3.82
N ALA A 612 -6.47 -13.13 3.72
CA ALA A 612 -7.79 -12.56 3.94
C ALA A 612 -7.89 -11.17 3.32
N GLU A 613 -9.08 -10.76 2.96
CA GLU A 613 -9.38 -9.43 2.42
C GLU A 613 -10.24 -8.63 3.40
N ARG A 614 -10.58 -7.38 3.08
CA ARG A 614 -11.55 -6.59 3.85
C ARG A 614 -12.64 -6.08 2.90
N PRO A 615 -13.80 -5.63 3.42
CA PRO A 615 -14.92 -5.23 2.58
C PRO A 615 -14.59 -4.30 1.40
N PRO A 616 -13.69 -3.29 1.52
CA PRO A 616 -13.37 -2.40 0.40
C PRO A 616 -12.67 -3.04 -0.81
N SER A 617 -12.01 -4.19 -0.63
CA SER A 617 -11.36 -4.93 -1.72
C SER A 617 -12.11 -6.20 -2.10
N ARG A 618 -13.22 -6.52 -1.43
CA ARG A 618 -13.92 -7.78 -1.60
C ARG A 618 -14.90 -7.70 -2.75
N ASP A 619 -14.74 -8.59 -3.71
CA ASP A 619 -15.73 -8.87 -4.74
C ASP A 619 -16.28 -10.29 -4.55
N GLU A 620 -17.57 -10.41 -4.20
CA GLU A 620 -18.23 -11.70 -4.03
C GLU A 620 -18.44 -12.46 -5.35
N SER A 621 -18.27 -11.80 -6.49
CA SER A 621 -18.37 -12.40 -7.82
C SER A 621 -17.02 -12.89 -8.36
N ALA A 622 -15.90 -12.51 -7.73
CA ALA A 622 -14.57 -12.96 -8.13
C ALA A 622 -14.43 -14.48 -7.99
N GLU A 623 -13.67 -15.09 -8.90
CA GLU A 623 -13.44 -16.54 -8.89
C GLU A 623 -12.69 -16.99 -7.63
N HIS A 624 -11.77 -16.16 -7.16
CA HIS A 624 -10.86 -16.46 -6.05
C HIS A 624 -11.06 -15.50 -4.87
N THR A 625 -12.31 -15.29 -4.44
CA THR A 625 -12.61 -14.46 -3.26
C THR A 625 -12.00 -15.04 -1.98
N LEU A 626 -11.17 -14.25 -1.28
CA LEU A 626 -10.56 -14.63 0.00
C LEU A 626 -11.56 -14.55 1.16
N PRO A 627 -11.31 -15.14 2.35
CA PRO A 627 -12.19 -14.94 3.51
C PRO A 627 -12.03 -13.53 4.10
N LEU A 628 -13.09 -13.04 4.77
CA LEU A 628 -12.98 -11.89 5.68
C LEU A 628 -12.19 -12.28 6.95
N PRO A 629 -11.57 -11.32 7.67
CA PRO A 629 -10.65 -11.64 8.77
C PRO A 629 -11.25 -12.53 9.88
N PRO A 630 -12.51 -12.33 10.35
CA PRO A 630 -13.14 -13.23 11.34
C PRO A 630 -13.37 -14.67 10.83
N ALA A 631 -13.38 -14.87 9.51
CA ALA A 631 -13.60 -16.16 8.86
C ALA A 631 -12.29 -16.78 8.33
N ALA A 632 -11.15 -16.12 8.47
CA ALA A 632 -9.86 -16.53 7.93
C ALA A 632 -9.16 -17.65 8.75
N GLY A 633 -9.92 -18.49 9.45
CA GLY A 633 -9.40 -19.55 10.32
C GLY A 633 -8.98 -19.07 11.72
N GLY A 634 -8.74 -20.02 12.64
CA GLY A 634 -8.50 -19.71 14.07
C GLY A 634 -9.76 -19.57 14.91
N GLU A 635 -9.61 -19.40 16.24
CA GLU A 635 -10.76 -19.24 17.16
C GLU A 635 -11.53 -17.93 16.90
N PHE A 636 -10.82 -16.86 16.56
CA PHE A 636 -11.38 -15.52 16.38
C PHE A 636 -11.10 -14.91 14.99
N GLY A 637 -10.49 -15.67 14.08
CA GLY A 637 -10.02 -15.16 12.80
C GLY A 637 -8.52 -14.79 12.78
N GLN A 638 -8.10 -14.29 11.63
CA GLN A 638 -6.72 -13.84 11.36
C GLN A 638 -6.72 -12.49 10.67
N ALA A 639 -5.65 -11.71 10.85
CA ALA A 639 -5.50 -10.43 10.18
C ALA A 639 -5.31 -10.57 8.65
N ALA A 640 -5.80 -9.60 7.88
CA ALA A 640 -5.59 -9.51 6.43
C ALA A 640 -4.14 -9.10 6.09
N VAL A 641 -3.20 -10.04 6.22
CA VAL A 641 -1.76 -9.89 5.94
C VAL A 641 -1.23 -11.08 5.15
N TYR A 642 -0.07 -10.93 4.54
CA TYR A 642 0.53 -12.02 3.77
C TYR A 642 0.89 -13.23 4.65
N ASN A 643 0.70 -14.43 4.10
CA ASN A 643 1.34 -15.66 4.58
C ASN A 643 2.85 -15.64 4.28
N GLY A 644 3.61 -16.45 5.01
CA GLY A 644 5.06 -16.53 4.83
C GLY A 644 5.41 -17.18 3.49
N ALA A 645 4.75 -18.28 3.16
CA ALA A 645 4.96 -19.00 1.90
C ALA A 645 3.74 -19.83 1.48
N VAL A 646 3.55 -19.90 0.17
CA VAL A 646 2.58 -20.77 -0.51
C VAL A 646 3.32 -21.67 -1.50
N GLU A 647 2.76 -22.84 -1.77
CA GLU A 647 3.29 -23.80 -2.74
C GLU A 647 2.21 -24.23 -3.73
N TYR A 648 2.56 -24.30 -5.01
CA TYR A 648 1.73 -24.87 -6.07
C TYR A 648 2.31 -26.21 -6.54
N ASP A 649 1.45 -27.24 -6.66
CA ASP A 649 1.75 -28.52 -7.30
C ASP A 649 1.08 -28.59 -8.70
N PRO A 650 1.83 -28.42 -9.80
CA PRO A 650 1.29 -28.47 -11.16
C PRO A 650 0.71 -29.85 -11.55
N ALA A 651 1.15 -30.93 -10.91
CA ALA A 651 0.63 -32.27 -11.21
C ALA A 651 -0.75 -32.51 -10.61
N ALA A 652 -1.06 -31.83 -9.50
CA ALA A 652 -2.34 -31.88 -8.81
C ALA A 652 -3.26 -30.70 -9.13
N ASP A 653 -2.71 -29.59 -9.65
CA ASP A 653 -3.36 -28.29 -9.76
C ASP A 653 -3.91 -27.80 -8.40
N GLU A 654 -3.06 -27.90 -7.37
CA GLU A 654 -3.41 -27.62 -5.98
C GLU A 654 -2.44 -26.60 -5.37
N TRP A 655 -2.99 -25.62 -4.67
CA TRP A 655 -2.25 -24.68 -3.84
C TRP A 655 -2.29 -25.11 -2.37
N THR A 656 -1.22 -24.84 -1.63
CA THR A 656 -1.15 -25.06 -0.19
C THR A 656 -0.39 -23.93 0.49
N VAL A 657 -0.94 -23.39 1.59
CA VAL A 657 -0.20 -22.51 2.50
C VAL A 657 0.79 -23.36 3.29
N THR A 658 2.07 -23.26 2.97
CA THR A 658 3.14 -24.03 3.62
C THR A 658 3.71 -23.35 4.86
N ASP A 659 3.55 -22.03 4.96
CA ASP A 659 3.96 -21.24 6.11
C ASP A 659 2.96 -20.10 6.37
N ASP A 660 2.22 -20.19 7.48
CA ASP A 660 1.17 -19.25 7.87
C ASP A 660 1.69 -18.09 8.76
N ARG A 661 2.99 -18.09 9.08
CA ARG A 661 3.62 -17.06 9.90
C ARG A 661 3.69 -15.73 9.16
N PHE A 662 3.71 -14.65 9.93
CA PHE A 662 3.96 -13.32 9.38
C PHE A 662 5.42 -12.94 9.56
N TYR A 663 6.15 -12.77 8.45
CA TYR A 663 7.52 -12.26 8.44
C TYR A 663 7.53 -10.79 8.02
N THR A 664 7.79 -9.90 8.97
CA THR A 664 7.64 -8.45 8.79
C THR A 664 8.49 -7.92 7.65
N GLU A 665 9.74 -8.38 7.51
CA GLU A 665 10.62 -7.95 6.43
C GLU A 665 10.03 -8.31 5.06
N GLU A 666 9.64 -9.56 4.88
CA GLU A 666 9.16 -10.07 3.59
C GLU A 666 7.82 -9.46 3.21
N ALA A 667 6.87 -9.44 4.16
CA ALA A 667 5.53 -8.92 3.93
C ALA A 667 5.53 -7.41 3.66
N LEU A 668 6.34 -6.64 4.38
CA LEU A 668 6.39 -5.18 4.18
C LEU A 668 7.22 -4.83 2.94
N TYR A 669 8.22 -5.63 2.58
CA TYR A 669 8.90 -5.50 1.29
C TYR A 669 7.93 -5.72 0.13
N LEU A 670 7.17 -6.83 0.13
CA LEU A 670 6.14 -7.10 -0.88
C LEU A 670 5.11 -5.98 -0.94
N ALA A 671 4.58 -5.56 0.22
CA ALA A 671 3.64 -4.45 0.26
C ALA A 671 4.24 -3.19 -0.39
N ASN A 672 5.54 -2.89 -0.19
CA ASN A 672 6.23 -1.76 -0.84
C ASN A 672 6.21 -1.87 -2.37
N GLN A 673 6.37 -3.06 -2.93
CA GLN A 673 6.25 -3.30 -4.36
C GLN A 673 4.79 -3.16 -4.83
N ASP A 674 3.83 -3.67 -4.07
CA ASP A 674 2.41 -3.66 -4.42
C ASP A 674 1.82 -2.24 -4.54
N ILE A 675 2.22 -1.29 -3.68
CA ILE A 675 1.73 0.09 -3.83
C ILE A 675 2.25 0.76 -5.11
N TRP A 676 3.42 0.37 -5.60
CA TRP A 676 4.03 0.99 -6.79
C TRP A 676 3.38 0.51 -8.09
N VAL A 677 2.85 -0.71 -8.13
CA VAL A 677 1.96 -1.18 -9.20
C VAL A 677 0.48 -0.89 -8.90
N GLY A 678 0.18 -0.46 -7.67
CA GLY A 678 -1.17 -0.23 -7.18
C GLY A 678 -1.86 0.92 -7.91
N ASN A 679 -3.12 0.68 -8.28
CA ASN A 679 -4.02 1.68 -8.82
C ASN A 679 -5.11 1.97 -7.78
N TRP A 680 -5.47 3.23 -7.60
CA TRP A 680 -6.68 3.59 -6.89
C TRP A 680 -7.45 4.62 -7.70
N ALA A 681 -8.70 4.30 -8.00
CA ALA A 681 -9.63 5.21 -8.67
C ALA A 681 -9.12 5.73 -10.04
N GLY A 682 -8.34 4.92 -10.74
CA GLY A 682 -7.77 5.22 -12.06
C GLY A 682 -6.39 5.89 -12.00
N ASP A 683 -5.87 6.20 -10.81
CA ASP A 683 -4.55 6.79 -10.61
C ASP A 683 -3.58 5.76 -10.00
N PHE A 684 -2.46 5.54 -10.68
CA PHE A 684 -1.35 4.78 -10.12
C PHE A 684 -0.59 5.62 -9.11
N TYR A 685 0.11 4.95 -8.20
CA TYR A 685 1.13 5.63 -7.40
C TYR A 685 2.10 6.38 -8.32
N GLN A 686 2.34 7.67 -8.04
CA GLN A 686 3.15 8.55 -8.87
C GLN A 686 4.52 7.91 -9.17
N GLY A 687 4.88 7.86 -10.46
CA GLY A 687 6.17 7.31 -10.91
C GLY A 687 6.33 5.79 -10.71
N ARG A 688 5.30 5.08 -10.21
CA ARG A 688 5.29 3.62 -10.03
C ARG A 688 6.57 3.05 -9.40
N GLY A 689 7.13 3.79 -8.43
CA GLY A 689 8.35 3.42 -7.69
C GLY A 689 9.67 3.75 -8.38
N VAL A 690 9.68 4.24 -9.62
CA VAL A 690 10.90 4.60 -10.36
C VAL A 690 11.69 5.68 -9.60
N PRO A 691 13.01 5.49 -9.40
CA PRO A 691 13.87 6.49 -8.74
C PRO A 691 13.78 7.86 -9.42
N GLY A 692 13.58 8.93 -8.64
CA GLY A 692 13.48 10.30 -9.18
C GLY A 692 12.07 10.75 -9.55
N GLU A 693 11.11 9.83 -9.75
CA GLU A 693 9.79 10.17 -10.30
C GLU A 693 8.70 10.36 -9.24
N SER A 694 8.91 9.80 -8.04
CA SER A 694 7.98 9.86 -6.91
C SER A 694 8.51 10.69 -5.73
N ASP A 695 9.53 11.50 -5.99
CA ASP A 695 10.32 12.16 -4.95
C ASP A 695 9.78 13.53 -4.55
N SER A 696 9.06 14.22 -5.44
CA SER A 696 8.39 15.48 -5.13
C SER A 696 6.90 15.24 -4.86
N PRO A 697 6.33 15.86 -3.81
CA PRO A 697 4.88 15.88 -3.65
C PRO A 697 4.24 16.61 -4.84
N PRO A 698 3.00 16.26 -5.21
CA PRO A 698 2.24 16.98 -6.22
C PRO A 698 1.99 18.46 -5.86
#